data_AF-A0A8H9IT09-F1
#
_entry.id   AF-A0A8H9IT09-F1
#
_cell.length_a   1.000
_cell.length_b   1.000
_cell.length_c   1.000
_cell.angle_alpha   90.00
_cell.angle_beta   90.00
_cell.angle_gamma   90.00
#
_symmetry.space_group_name_H-M   'P 1'
#
loop_
_entity.id
_entity.type
_entity.pdbx_description
1 polymer ?
#
loop_
_entity_poly.entity_id
_entity_poly.type
_entity_poly.pdbx_seq_one_letter_code
_entity_poly.pdbx_strand_id
1 'polypeptide(L)'
;MTRLAAFLAWSTQAGSPDAVKKALSVMKNKLGEHGFDYYDWNENQSVNKDIGAKVSDELLKSDLVILEGSKQRPNLAYEVGFAHALHLPLVVVKQVDSERLPENFGEPDYLSYPSDVGDETGFRTFETRFADWLRKLCQTTLSPGQRSARQGRNRLTEQINKFIDGYPEEHASLHLLGGWAGALAHELDSGGASQLVVDADYYLPSFSSLREWNGGDIRAIADLTDETEQFWTPDHPEEMTANVSERIFLIDWSWFFENEDRLARQIELWKRHQARHREGPYDIYIAAKEELRVGEVHPMGPTAVGHHLLLLDPDLIGGYRPNPGRVDGRQLVIERNSLRYAGASQFYDSIKARAVRFEPTMKAVDLRRAWVARNGVGRWDEDWTSETEFRSPDYFDSYDRHIRCWIPRYAQLINDCAATVFREILRIYADKMRSVDVLEIGYGTGRLTRQIVPWIRNINRPFYDLEHHGPVRLYRGVDRAEQMTRYARELLHPEQQTGLDMRLVRGTAWEDVDGRYDVVFGSLVMHFLIGPDPSDEVLDEFFANSAEHTTEDGTLVFADVFGVNGDRKGASAMEKWREWMIRYGLGESEVDAYMAGNTDMTSAAPVSQLRKVAEAHGFKTRVKVVGAPTLPFRIVVFQKERAS
;
A
#
# COMPACT_ATOMS: atom_id res chain seq x y z
N MET A 1 16.74 29.09 -46.27
CA MET A 1 15.84 28.86 -45.12
C MET A 1 14.91 27.72 -45.49
N THR A 2 14.87 26.66 -44.69
CA THR A 2 13.85 25.60 -44.80
C THR A 2 12.48 26.21 -44.46
N ARG A 3 11.52 26.06 -45.37
CA ARG A 3 10.12 26.47 -45.12
C ARG A 3 9.55 25.71 -43.92
N LEU A 4 8.57 26.29 -43.24
CA LEU A 4 7.86 25.63 -42.15
C LEU A 4 6.99 24.51 -42.74
N ALA A 5 6.87 23.37 -42.06
CA ALA A 5 5.99 22.29 -42.51
C ALA A 5 4.78 22.14 -41.59
N ALA A 6 3.57 22.05 -42.14
CA ALA A 6 2.35 21.76 -41.39
C ALA A 6 1.73 20.42 -41.80
N PHE A 7 1.40 19.57 -40.83
CA PHE A 7 0.59 18.38 -41.05
C PHE A 7 -0.89 18.73 -40.89
N LEU A 8 -1.70 18.39 -41.89
CA LEU A 8 -3.14 18.62 -41.89
C LEU A 8 -3.86 17.27 -41.99
N ALA A 9 -4.80 17.00 -41.08
CA ALA A 9 -5.71 15.85 -41.21
C ALA A 9 -7.13 16.24 -40.83
N TRP A 10 -8.11 15.81 -41.62
CA TRP A 10 -9.48 16.33 -41.52
C TRP A 10 -10.56 15.26 -41.62
N SER A 11 -11.72 15.49 -40.99
CA SER A 11 -12.81 14.53 -41.01
C SER A 11 -13.59 14.59 -42.33
N THR A 12 -13.72 13.45 -43.00
CA THR A 12 -14.67 13.28 -44.12
C THR A 12 -16.10 13.04 -43.64
N GLN A 13 -16.32 12.93 -42.33
CA GLN A 13 -17.59 12.57 -41.70
C GLN A 13 -18.20 13.72 -40.86
N ALA A 14 -17.72 14.94 -41.02
CA ALA A 14 -18.26 16.12 -40.35
C ALA A 14 -19.71 16.41 -40.80
N GLY A 15 -20.50 17.10 -39.96
CA GLY A 15 -21.92 17.37 -40.21
C GLY A 15 -22.18 18.21 -41.46
N SER A 16 -21.21 19.08 -41.83
CA SER A 16 -21.24 19.87 -43.06
C SER A 16 -19.89 19.76 -43.81
N PRO A 17 -19.75 18.82 -44.78
CA PRO A 17 -18.50 18.61 -45.52
C PRO A 17 -18.03 19.84 -46.29
N ASP A 18 -18.95 20.64 -46.81
CA ASP A 18 -18.63 21.85 -47.57
C ASP A 18 -18.08 22.96 -46.66
N ALA A 19 -18.55 23.04 -45.41
CA ALA A 19 -18.00 23.96 -44.41
C ALA A 19 -16.57 23.57 -44.03
N VAL A 20 -16.28 22.26 -43.92
CA VAL A 20 -14.92 21.76 -43.69
C VAL A 20 -13.99 22.16 -44.83
N LYS A 21 -14.42 21.98 -46.08
CA LYS A 21 -13.62 22.38 -47.26
C LYS A 21 -13.34 23.88 -47.27
N LYS A 22 -14.33 24.71 -46.92
CA LYS A 22 -14.16 26.17 -46.83
C LYS A 22 -13.17 26.54 -45.72
N ALA A 23 -13.29 25.95 -44.53
CA ALA A 23 -12.34 26.14 -43.43
C ALA A 23 -10.92 25.68 -43.79
N LEU A 24 -10.78 24.52 -44.45
CA LEU A 24 -9.50 24.01 -44.92
C LEU A 24 -8.85 24.93 -45.95
N SER A 25 -9.63 25.47 -46.89
CA SER A 25 -9.12 26.44 -47.86
C SER A 25 -8.60 27.71 -47.18
N VAL A 26 -9.35 28.23 -46.19
CA VAL A 26 -8.89 29.36 -45.36
C VAL A 26 -7.57 29.04 -44.67
N MET A 27 -7.46 27.87 -44.01
CA MET A 27 -6.24 27.47 -43.31
C MET A 27 -5.05 27.30 -44.27
N LYS A 28 -5.23 26.60 -45.40
CA LYS A 28 -4.18 26.41 -46.42
C LYS A 28 -3.70 27.74 -46.99
N ASN A 29 -4.61 28.67 -47.28
CA ASN A 29 -4.26 30.00 -47.76
C ASN A 29 -3.42 30.75 -46.72
N LYS A 30 -3.83 30.74 -45.43
CA LYS A 30 -3.09 31.42 -44.36
C LYS A 30 -1.75 30.80 -44.03
N LEU A 31 -1.65 29.47 -44.10
CA LEU A 31 -0.38 28.75 -44.00
C LEU A 31 0.57 29.18 -45.12
N GLY A 32 0.08 29.24 -46.37
CA GLY A 32 0.85 29.71 -47.52
C GLY A 32 1.31 31.17 -47.39
N GLU A 33 0.44 32.07 -46.92
CA GLU A 33 0.79 33.47 -46.62
C GLU A 33 1.91 33.59 -45.57
N HIS A 34 2.00 32.65 -44.63
CA HIS A 34 3.03 32.61 -43.58
C HIS A 34 4.24 31.72 -43.96
N GLY A 35 4.32 31.26 -45.21
CA GLY A 35 5.47 30.51 -45.73
C GLY A 35 5.56 29.06 -45.27
N PHE A 36 4.44 28.45 -44.90
CA PHE A 36 4.36 27.01 -44.63
C PHE A 36 4.17 26.23 -45.93
N ASP A 37 4.96 25.18 -46.10
CA ASP A 37 4.57 24.02 -46.88
C ASP A 37 3.64 23.16 -46.00
N TYR A 38 2.72 22.41 -46.60
CA TYR A 38 1.81 21.55 -45.83
C TYR A 38 1.65 20.17 -46.46
N TYR A 39 1.51 19.17 -45.60
CA TYR A 39 1.14 17.81 -45.95
C TYR A 39 -0.31 17.57 -45.56
N ASP A 40 -1.18 17.46 -46.57
CA ASP A 40 -2.57 17.11 -46.35
C ASP A 40 -2.73 15.58 -46.39
N TRP A 41 -3.03 15.00 -45.22
CA TRP A 41 -3.18 13.56 -45.07
C TRP A 41 -4.27 12.97 -45.97
N ASN A 42 -5.40 13.68 -46.13
CA ASN A 42 -6.54 13.17 -46.88
C ASN A 42 -6.29 13.25 -48.40
N GLU A 43 -5.54 14.26 -48.86
CA GLU A 43 -5.14 14.38 -50.28
C GLU A 43 -4.04 13.37 -50.66
N ASN A 44 -3.23 12.92 -49.69
CA ASN A 44 -2.06 12.08 -49.92
C ASN A 44 -2.19 10.66 -49.33
N GLN A 45 -3.42 10.23 -49.02
CA GLN A 45 -3.73 8.90 -48.51
C GLN A 45 -3.43 7.84 -49.58
N SER A 46 -2.20 7.34 -49.60
CA SER A 46 -1.83 6.19 -50.42
C SER A 46 -2.42 4.91 -49.83
N VAL A 47 -2.72 3.92 -50.67
CA VAL A 47 -3.11 2.54 -50.31
C VAL A 47 -1.93 1.80 -49.66
N ASN A 48 -1.39 2.33 -48.57
CA ASN A 48 -0.30 1.72 -47.81
C ASN A 48 -0.89 0.86 -46.69
N LYS A 49 -0.36 -0.35 -46.49
CA LYS A 49 -0.90 -1.30 -45.50
C LYS A 49 -0.63 -0.89 -44.05
N ASP A 50 0.32 0.02 -43.82
CA ASP A 50 0.64 0.58 -42.51
C ASP A 50 0.42 2.10 -42.50
N ILE A 51 -0.80 2.49 -42.12
CA ILE A 51 -1.21 3.90 -42.02
C ILE A 51 -0.50 4.59 -40.85
N GLY A 52 -0.28 3.89 -39.74
CA GLY A 52 0.33 4.46 -38.52
C GLY A 52 1.77 4.87 -38.73
N ALA A 53 2.58 4.02 -39.38
CA ALA A 53 3.97 4.34 -39.69
C ALA A 53 4.10 5.58 -40.60
N LYS A 54 3.24 5.69 -41.62
CA LYS A 54 3.29 6.84 -42.55
C LYS A 54 2.84 8.14 -41.88
N VAL A 55 1.82 8.10 -41.02
CA VAL A 55 1.40 9.26 -40.21
C VAL A 55 2.55 9.69 -39.30
N SER A 56 3.22 8.74 -38.65
CA SER A 56 4.39 9.00 -37.80
C SER A 56 5.52 9.70 -38.58
N ASP A 57 5.87 9.18 -39.77
CA ASP A 57 6.93 9.75 -40.62
C ASP A 57 6.65 11.19 -41.05
N GLU A 58 5.40 11.53 -41.37
CA GLU A 58 5.04 12.89 -41.80
C GLU A 58 4.91 13.85 -40.62
N LEU A 59 4.44 13.37 -39.46
CA LEU A 59 4.48 14.15 -38.22
C LEU A 59 5.92 14.48 -37.80
N LEU A 60 6.86 13.54 -37.93
CA LEU A 60 8.28 13.76 -37.65
C LEU A 60 8.93 14.86 -38.54
N LYS A 61 8.39 15.07 -39.75
CA LYS A 61 8.85 16.10 -40.68
C LYS A 61 8.16 17.45 -40.48
N SER A 62 7.13 17.50 -39.63
CA SER A 62 6.27 18.67 -39.49
C SER A 62 6.71 19.56 -38.33
N ASP A 63 6.55 20.88 -38.50
CA ASP A 63 6.77 21.87 -37.46
C ASP A 63 5.47 22.21 -36.70
N LEU A 64 4.31 21.94 -37.31
CA LEU A 64 2.97 22.27 -36.83
C LEU A 64 1.99 21.15 -37.18
N VAL A 65 1.05 20.84 -36.28
CA VAL A 65 -0.02 19.85 -36.50
C VAL A 65 -1.38 20.53 -36.38
N ILE A 66 -2.23 20.38 -37.40
CA ILE A 66 -3.60 20.91 -37.42
C ILE A 66 -4.55 19.74 -37.70
N LEU A 67 -5.39 19.44 -36.72
CA LEU A 67 -6.32 18.31 -36.79
C LEU A 67 -7.76 18.81 -36.76
N GLU A 68 -8.61 18.27 -37.64
CA GLU A 68 -10.05 18.54 -37.60
C GLU A 68 -10.75 17.53 -36.68
N GLY A 69 -11.58 18.03 -35.75
CA GLY A 69 -12.16 17.25 -34.66
C GLY A 69 -13.68 17.33 -34.54
N SER A 70 -14.43 17.70 -35.58
CA SER A 70 -15.91 17.80 -35.48
C SER A 70 -16.62 16.48 -35.19
N LYS A 71 -15.95 15.36 -35.45
CA LYS A 71 -16.42 14.00 -35.15
C LYS A 71 -15.22 13.14 -34.81
N GLN A 72 -15.37 12.12 -33.96
CA GLN A 72 -14.28 11.20 -33.62
C GLN A 72 -13.72 10.54 -34.88
N ARG A 73 -12.59 11.05 -35.38
CA ARG A 73 -11.82 10.42 -36.45
C ARG A 73 -11.03 9.25 -35.82
N PRO A 74 -10.97 8.07 -36.46
CA PRO A 74 -10.33 6.88 -35.89
C PRO A 74 -8.89 7.09 -35.40
N ASN A 75 -8.16 8.00 -36.05
CA ASN A 75 -6.75 8.29 -35.74
C ASN A 75 -6.53 9.58 -34.93
N LEU A 76 -7.59 10.32 -34.56
CA LEU A 76 -7.43 11.61 -33.89
C LEU A 76 -6.64 11.48 -32.59
N ALA A 77 -7.00 10.53 -31.73
CA ALA A 77 -6.31 10.29 -30.46
C ALA A 77 -4.85 9.87 -30.67
N TYR A 78 -4.57 9.05 -31.69
CA TYR A 78 -3.21 8.62 -32.03
C TYR A 78 -2.35 9.79 -32.50
N GLU A 79 -2.85 10.63 -33.40
CA GLU A 79 -2.12 11.78 -33.94
C GLU A 79 -1.92 12.87 -32.90
N VAL A 80 -2.92 13.11 -32.05
CA VAL A 80 -2.80 13.99 -30.88
C VAL A 80 -1.70 13.45 -29.95
N GLY A 81 -1.78 12.18 -29.55
CA GLY A 81 -0.80 11.56 -28.67
C GLY A 81 0.61 11.56 -29.25
N PHE A 82 0.76 11.32 -30.55
CA PHE A 82 2.05 11.34 -31.24
C PHE A 82 2.62 12.76 -31.36
N ALA A 83 1.78 13.75 -31.68
CA ALA A 83 2.18 15.17 -31.68
C ALA A 83 2.64 15.62 -30.28
N HIS A 84 1.94 15.20 -29.22
CA HIS A 84 2.35 15.45 -27.84
C HIS A 84 3.67 14.77 -27.48
N ALA A 85 3.84 13.50 -27.86
CA ALA A 85 5.10 12.78 -27.65
C ALA A 85 6.29 13.47 -28.34
N LEU A 86 6.06 14.16 -29.46
CA LEU A 86 7.07 14.94 -30.18
C LEU A 86 7.15 16.41 -29.74
N HIS A 87 6.31 16.85 -28.80
CA HIS A 87 6.14 18.26 -28.41
C HIS A 87 5.94 19.19 -29.62
N LEU A 88 5.12 18.76 -30.58
CA LEU A 88 4.75 19.58 -31.73
C LEU A 88 3.61 20.53 -31.33
N PRO A 89 3.64 21.80 -31.75
CA PRO A 89 2.49 22.67 -31.69
C PRO A 89 1.28 22.02 -32.37
N LEU A 90 0.18 21.93 -31.64
CA LEU A 90 -1.03 21.24 -32.06
C LEU A 90 -2.24 22.15 -31.86
N VAL A 91 -3.04 22.30 -32.90
CA VAL A 91 -4.37 22.91 -32.82
C VAL A 91 -5.42 21.94 -33.33
N VAL A 92 -6.52 21.83 -32.59
CA VAL A 92 -7.71 21.09 -33.01
C VAL A 92 -8.77 22.08 -33.46
N VAL A 93 -9.19 21.94 -34.72
CA VAL A 93 -10.17 22.80 -35.37
C VAL A 93 -11.51 22.05 -35.48
N LYS A 94 -12.63 22.67 -35.11
CA LYS A 94 -13.93 21.99 -35.11
C LYS A 94 -15.11 22.87 -35.55
N GLN A 95 -16.18 22.26 -36.02
CA GLN A 95 -17.45 22.92 -36.32
C GLN A 95 -18.07 23.44 -35.02
N VAL A 96 -18.67 24.62 -35.10
CA VAL A 96 -19.56 25.11 -34.04
C VAL A 96 -20.66 24.06 -33.79
N ASP A 97 -20.97 23.82 -32.51
CA ASP A 97 -21.94 22.82 -32.03
C ASP A 97 -21.60 21.33 -32.28
N SER A 98 -20.35 21.02 -32.67
CA SER A 98 -19.86 19.64 -32.71
C SER A 98 -19.67 19.03 -31.31
N GLU A 99 -19.70 17.69 -31.24
CA GLU A 99 -19.52 16.91 -30.01
C GLU A 99 -18.27 17.34 -29.22
N ARG A 100 -18.36 17.22 -27.89
CA ARG A 100 -17.24 17.53 -27.00
C ARG A 100 -16.14 16.49 -27.19
N LEU A 101 -14.94 16.93 -27.55
CA LEU A 101 -13.76 16.08 -27.61
C LEU A 101 -13.35 15.63 -26.20
N PRO A 102 -12.69 14.46 -26.06
CA PRO A 102 -12.18 13.97 -24.78
C PRO A 102 -11.36 15.02 -24.03
N GLU A 103 -11.57 15.16 -22.71
CA GLU A 103 -10.86 16.14 -21.88
C GLU A 103 -9.35 15.85 -21.78
N ASN A 104 -8.92 14.61 -22.07
CA ASN A 104 -7.56 14.12 -21.87
C ASN A 104 -6.69 14.15 -23.14
N PHE A 105 -6.86 15.15 -24.00
CA PHE A 105 -6.00 15.34 -25.17
C PHE A 105 -4.75 16.18 -24.89
N GLY A 106 -4.38 16.45 -23.63
CA GLY A 106 -3.13 17.16 -23.32
C GLY A 106 -3.17 18.68 -23.59
N GLU A 107 -4.33 19.31 -23.40
CA GLU A 107 -4.55 20.77 -23.55
C GLU A 107 -4.14 21.40 -24.90
N PRO A 108 -4.59 20.87 -26.06
CA PRO A 108 -4.29 21.51 -27.35
C PRO A 108 -5.05 22.84 -27.49
N ASP A 109 -4.57 23.72 -28.38
CA ASP A 109 -5.33 24.92 -28.75
C ASP A 109 -6.58 24.51 -29.54
N TYR A 110 -7.70 25.21 -29.30
CA TYR A 110 -8.97 24.95 -29.98
C TYR A 110 -9.46 26.15 -30.76
N LEU A 111 -9.80 25.91 -32.03
CA LEU A 111 -10.47 26.90 -32.90
C LEU A 111 -11.76 26.32 -33.46
N SER A 112 -12.76 27.18 -33.63
CA SER A 112 -14.06 26.80 -34.19
C SER A 112 -14.40 27.58 -35.45
N TYR A 113 -14.99 26.87 -36.42
CA TYR A 113 -15.49 27.42 -37.68
C TYR A 113 -17.00 27.18 -37.85
N PRO A 114 -17.72 28.03 -38.61
CA PRO A 114 -19.17 27.89 -38.78
C PRO A 114 -19.57 26.55 -39.42
N SER A 115 -20.74 26.03 -39.04
CA SER A 115 -21.35 24.84 -39.65
C SER A 115 -22.06 25.15 -40.98
N ASP A 116 -22.56 26.38 -41.16
CA ASP A 116 -23.16 26.88 -42.40
C ASP A 116 -22.12 27.53 -43.32
N VAL A 117 -21.98 27.02 -44.55
CA VAL A 117 -21.07 27.55 -45.58
C VAL A 117 -21.41 28.98 -45.97
N GLY A 118 -22.69 29.36 -45.89
CA GLY A 118 -23.20 30.69 -46.22
C GLY A 118 -22.87 31.77 -45.19
N ASP A 119 -22.36 31.41 -44.01
CA ASP A 119 -21.99 32.36 -42.94
C ASP A 119 -20.63 33.05 -43.24
N GLU A 120 -20.63 33.97 -44.20
CA GLU A 120 -19.42 34.70 -44.59
C GLU A 120 -18.81 35.51 -43.43
N THR A 121 -19.63 36.04 -42.53
CA THR A 121 -19.16 36.80 -41.37
C THR A 121 -18.47 35.88 -40.36
N GLY A 122 -19.03 34.71 -40.09
CA GLY A 122 -18.42 33.69 -39.24
C GLY A 122 -17.10 33.16 -39.81
N PHE A 123 -17.03 32.91 -41.12
CA PHE A 123 -15.79 32.45 -41.75
C PHE A 123 -14.68 33.52 -41.73
N ARG A 124 -15.01 34.80 -41.92
CA ARG A 124 -14.04 35.91 -41.72
C ARG A 124 -13.54 36.01 -40.28
N THR A 125 -14.41 35.72 -39.32
CA THR A 125 -14.04 35.70 -37.90
C THR A 125 -13.08 34.55 -37.60
N PHE A 126 -13.37 33.35 -38.13
CA PHE A 126 -12.49 32.19 -38.04
C PHE A 126 -11.12 32.47 -38.70
N GLU A 127 -11.10 33.02 -39.91
CA GLU A 127 -9.89 33.39 -40.63
C GLU A 127 -9.02 34.35 -39.80
N THR A 128 -9.63 35.38 -39.20
CA THR A 128 -8.91 36.36 -38.38
C THR A 128 -8.31 35.71 -37.14
N ARG A 129 -9.08 34.87 -36.44
CA ARG A 129 -8.60 34.13 -35.26
C ARG A 129 -7.47 33.17 -35.59
N PHE A 130 -7.59 32.43 -36.69
CA PHE A 130 -6.55 31.52 -37.15
C PHE A 130 -5.28 32.28 -37.54
N ALA A 131 -5.40 33.40 -38.27
CA ALA A 131 -4.27 34.23 -38.65
C ALA A 131 -3.56 34.84 -37.43
N ASP A 132 -4.29 35.33 -36.44
CA ASP A 132 -3.71 35.88 -35.21
C ASP A 132 -3.03 34.80 -34.36
N TRP A 133 -3.63 33.62 -34.28
CA TRP A 133 -3.03 32.46 -33.62
C TRP A 133 -1.73 32.04 -34.31
N LEU A 134 -1.74 31.88 -35.64
CA LEU A 134 -0.58 31.50 -36.43
C LEU A 134 0.55 32.53 -36.32
N ARG A 135 0.21 33.83 -36.35
CA ARG A 135 1.19 34.92 -36.16
C ARG A 135 1.86 34.85 -34.80
N LYS A 136 1.10 34.66 -33.72
CA LYS A 136 1.65 34.48 -32.36
C LYS A 136 2.58 33.28 -32.33
N LEU A 137 2.13 32.15 -32.87
CA LEU A 137 2.90 30.91 -32.90
C LEU A 137 4.23 31.07 -33.66
N CYS A 138 4.23 31.75 -34.81
CA CYS A 138 5.45 32.07 -35.57
C CYS A 138 6.43 32.97 -34.81
N GLN A 139 5.93 33.87 -33.96
CA GLN A 139 6.76 34.78 -33.16
C GLN A 139 7.31 34.12 -31.89
N THR A 140 6.64 33.08 -31.38
CA THR A 140 7.03 32.37 -30.15
C THR A 140 7.60 30.98 -30.46
N THR A 141 6.75 29.96 -30.48
CA THR A 141 7.08 28.54 -30.48
C THR A 141 7.69 28.06 -31.81
N LEU A 142 7.40 28.74 -32.91
CA LEU A 142 7.96 28.45 -34.23
C LEU A 142 9.05 29.44 -34.65
N SER A 143 9.56 30.24 -33.71
CA SER A 143 10.71 31.11 -33.97
C SER A 143 11.94 30.26 -34.37
N PRO A 144 12.87 30.81 -35.19
CA PRO A 144 14.04 30.06 -35.66
C PRO A 144 14.89 29.46 -34.53
N GLY A 145 15.05 30.18 -33.42
CA GLY A 145 15.78 29.71 -32.24
C GLY A 145 15.13 28.52 -31.57
N GLN A 146 13.83 28.60 -31.31
CA GLN A 146 13.05 27.50 -30.70
C GLN A 146 12.98 26.27 -31.59
N ARG A 147 12.85 26.45 -32.92
CA ARG A 147 12.91 25.35 -33.88
C ARG A 147 14.26 24.65 -33.87
N SER A 148 15.36 25.41 -33.87
CA SER A 148 16.71 24.86 -33.81
C SER A 148 16.94 24.10 -32.50
N ALA A 149 16.46 24.62 -31.37
CA ALA A 149 16.53 23.95 -30.08
C ALA A 149 15.73 22.63 -30.07
N ARG A 150 14.48 22.64 -30.54
CA ARG A 150 13.62 21.45 -30.62
C ARG A 150 14.17 20.36 -31.54
N GLN A 151 14.68 20.73 -32.73
CA GLN A 151 15.30 19.78 -33.65
C GLN A 151 16.62 19.22 -33.09
N GLY A 152 17.43 20.06 -32.44
CA GLY A 152 18.64 19.64 -31.75
C GLY A 152 18.33 18.66 -30.62
N ARG A 153 17.29 18.93 -29.82
CA ARG A 153 16.76 18.04 -28.79
C ARG A 153 16.34 16.70 -29.36
N ASN A 154 15.44 16.66 -30.34
CA ASN A 154 14.94 15.39 -30.89
C ASN A 154 16.08 14.53 -31.42
N ARG A 155 17.06 15.14 -32.09
CA ARG A 155 18.28 14.44 -32.53
C ARG A 155 19.12 13.95 -31.37
N LEU A 156 19.32 14.76 -30.32
CA LEU A 156 20.08 14.36 -29.14
C LEU A 156 19.41 13.18 -28.43
N THR A 157 18.11 13.26 -28.16
CA THR A 157 17.32 12.19 -27.56
C THR A 157 17.36 10.92 -28.41
N GLU A 158 17.19 11.03 -29.73
CA GLU A 158 17.27 9.88 -30.64
C GLU A 158 18.66 9.24 -30.61
N GLN A 159 19.74 10.03 -30.59
CA GLN A 159 21.11 9.51 -30.53
C GLN A 159 21.42 8.87 -29.18
N ILE A 160 20.97 9.48 -28.08
CA ILE A 160 21.14 8.94 -26.73
C ILE A 160 20.35 7.62 -26.60
N ASN A 161 19.10 7.57 -27.05
CA ASN A 161 18.29 6.36 -26.98
C ASN A 161 18.88 5.26 -27.88
N LYS A 162 19.30 5.57 -29.11
CA LYS A 162 20.01 4.60 -29.98
C LYS A 162 21.29 4.07 -29.33
N PHE A 163 22.01 4.92 -28.61
CA PHE A 163 23.20 4.52 -27.89
C PHE A 163 22.86 3.62 -26.69
N ILE A 164 21.87 3.99 -25.87
CA ILE A 164 21.40 3.19 -24.75
C ILE A 164 20.87 1.82 -25.21
N ASP A 165 20.00 1.80 -26.22
CA ASP A 165 19.40 0.58 -26.79
C ASP A 165 20.45 -0.35 -27.42
N GLY A 166 21.57 0.21 -27.90
CA GLY A 166 22.71 -0.54 -28.43
C GLY A 166 23.62 -1.15 -27.36
N TYR A 167 23.52 -0.70 -26.12
CA TYR A 167 24.36 -1.13 -24.99
C TYR A 167 23.51 -1.31 -23.71
N PRO A 168 22.48 -2.18 -23.72
CA PRO A 168 21.53 -2.31 -22.60
C PRO A 168 22.15 -2.84 -21.30
N GLU A 169 23.38 -3.37 -21.36
CA GLU A 169 24.08 -3.98 -20.22
C GLU A 169 25.17 -3.08 -19.59
N GLU A 170 25.44 -1.85 -20.07
CA GLU A 170 26.54 -1.01 -19.54
C GLU A 170 26.16 0.34 -18.91
N HIS A 171 26.88 0.65 -17.80
CA HIS A 171 27.08 1.90 -17.05
C HIS A 171 25.89 2.87 -16.84
N ALA A 172 25.44 2.99 -15.58
CA ALA A 172 24.40 3.93 -15.10
C ALA A 172 24.55 5.40 -15.56
N SER A 173 25.77 5.83 -15.86
CA SER A 173 26.12 7.15 -16.39
C SER A 173 25.38 7.50 -17.69
N LEU A 174 25.05 6.50 -18.52
CA LEU A 174 24.39 6.69 -19.83
C LEU A 174 22.89 6.97 -19.69
N HIS A 175 22.23 6.34 -18.72
CA HIS A 175 20.84 6.61 -18.40
C HIS A 175 20.66 7.97 -17.68
N LEU A 176 21.67 8.38 -16.91
CA LEU A 176 21.75 9.70 -16.29
C LEU A 176 21.81 10.83 -17.35
N LEU A 177 22.54 10.61 -18.45
CA LEU A 177 22.53 11.48 -19.63
C LEU A 177 21.16 11.52 -20.32
N GLY A 178 20.44 10.40 -20.37
CA GLY A 178 19.05 10.34 -20.86
C GLY A 178 18.10 11.19 -20.02
N GLY A 179 18.15 11.05 -18.68
CA GLY A 179 17.35 11.86 -17.75
C GLY A 179 17.68 13.35 -17.80
N TRP A 180 18.97 13.70 -17.88
CA TRP A 180 19.42 15.09 -18.07
C TRP A 180 18.97 15.66 -19.42
N ALA A 181 19.05 14.89 -20.50
CA ALA A 181 18.58 15.32 -21.82
C ALA A 181 17.06 15.53 -21.82
N GLY A 182 16.30 14.69 -21.10
CA GLY A 182 14.85 14.84 -20.89
C GLY A 182 14.48 16.06 -20.03
N ALA A 183 15.25 16.36 -18.99
CA ALA A 183 15.06 17.56 -18.16
C ALA A 183 15.41 18.84 -18.94
N LEU A 184 16.54 18.86 -19.64
CA LEU A 184 16.95 19.96 -20.51
C LEU A 184 15.93 20.20 -21.65
N ALA A 185 15.39 19.12 -22.21
CA ALA A 185 14.30 19.15 -23.17
C ALA A 185 13.04 19.84 -22.63
N HIS A 186 12.68 19.57 -21.38
CA HIS A 186 11.51 20.14 -20.73
C HIS A 186 11.71 21.62 -20.35
N GLU A 187 12.92 22.00 -19.93
CA GLU A 187 13.29 23.39 -19.66
C GLU A 187 13.24 24.28 -20.91
N LEU A 188 13.62 23.73 -22.07
CA LEU A 188 13.60 24.43 -23.36
C LEU A 188 12.18 24.74 -23.86
N ASP A 189 11.20 23.87 -23.58
CA ASP A 189 9.83 23.99 -24.09
C ASP A 189 8.90 24.84 -23.21
N SER A 190 9.11 24.83 -21.89
CA SER A 190 8.19 25.44 -20.92
C SER A 190 8.60 26.82 -20.41
N GLY A 191 9.78 27.33 -20.83
CA GLY A 191 10.38 28.49 -20.16
C GLY A 191 10.86 28.18 -18.74
N GLY A 192 11.02 26.88 -18.43
CA GLY A 192 11.49 26.34 -17.16
C GLY A 192 10.36 26.03 -16.18
N ALA A 193 10.14 24.74 -15.92
CA ALA A 193 9.77 24.26 -14.60
C ALA A 193 11.01 23.60 -13.98
N SER A 194 11.34 24.00 -12.77
CA SER A 194 12.58 23.69 -12.05
C SER A 194 12.71 22.21 -11.61
N GLN A 195 12.48 21.24 -12.50
CA GLN A 195 12.29 19.84 -12.16
C GLN A 195 13.26 18.92 -12.90
N LEU A 196 14.05 18.17 -12.14
CA LEU A 196 14.89 17.06 -12.60
C LEU A 196 14.11 15.74 -12.45
N VAL A 197 14.14 14.88 -13.47
CA VAL A 197 13.49 13.57 -13.46
C VAL A 197 14.50 12.50 -13.88
N VAL A 198 14.61 11.44 -13.09
CA VAL A 198 15.60 10.36 -13.29
C VAL A 198 14.96 9.00 -13.01
N ASP A 199 15.26 7.99 -13.81
CA ASP A 199 14.83 6.61 -13.53
C ASP A 199 15.45 6.06 -12.24
N ALA A 200 14.61 5.44 -11.41
CA ALA A 200 14.97 4.96 -10.07
C ALA A 200 15.98 3.79 -10.09
N ASP A 201 15.91 2.93 -11.11
CA ASP A 201 16.78 1.75 -11.25
C ASP A 201 18.27 2.13 -11.44
N TYR A 202 18.54 3.38 -11.83
CA TYR A 202 19.88 3.87 -12.17
C TYR A 202 20.38 4.94 -11.18
N TYR A 203 19.69 5.06 -10.04
CA TYR A 203 19.82 6.16 -9.09
C TYR A 203 20.97 6.00 -8.07
N LEU A 204 21.38 4.76 -7.79
CA LEU A 204 22.46 4.36 -6.86
C LEU A 204 23.77 5.16 -6.99
N PRO A 205 24.35 5.37 -8.19
CA PRO A 205 25.66 6.02 -8.32
C PRO A 205 25.57 7.56 -8.28
N SER A 206 24.40 8.15 -8.46
CA SER A 206 24.20 9.60 -8.62
C SER A 206 24.30 10.38 -7.30
N PHE A 207 23.98 9.77 -6.17
CA PHE A 207 24.21 10.40 -4.86
C PHE A 207 25.68 10.33 -4.44
N SER A 208 26.46 9.42 -5.00
CA SER A 208 27.90 9.34 -4.71
C SER A 208 28.65 10.60 -5.16
N SER A 209 28.13 11.34 -6.15
CA SER A 209 28.67 12.64 -6.58
C SER A 209 28.19 13.82 -5.72
N LEU A 210 27.21 13.62 -4.82
CA LEU A 210 26.77 14.60 -3.82
C LEU A 210 27.50 14.45 -2.47
N ARG A 211 28.47 13.51 -2.36
CA ARG A 211 29.28 13.26 -1.15
C ARG A 211 30.01 14.49 -0.62
N GLU A 212 30.28 15.50 -1.44
CA GLU A 212 31.00 16.72 -1.07
C GLU A 212 30.08 17.97 -1.02
N TRP A 213 28.76 17.80 -1.09
CA TRP A 213 27.85 18.93 -1.04
C TRP A 213 27.73 19.46 0.41
N ASN A 214 28.24 20.67 0.62
CA ASN A 214 28.19 21.43 1.88
C ASN A 214 27.14 22.57 1.83
N GLY A 215 26.20 22.51 0.89
CA GLY A 215 25.35 23.64 0.49
C GLY A 215 24.07 23.84 1.32
N GLY A 216 23.75 22.97 2.27
CA GLY A 216 22.56 23.08 3.11
C GLY A 216 22.23 21.80 3.87
N ASP A 217 21.15 21.85 4.65
CA ASP A 217 20.62 20.69 5.38
C ASP A 217 19.77 19.81 4.43
N ILE A 218 19.98 18.50 4.51
CA ILE A 218 19.22 17.51 3.75
C ILE A 218 18.43 16.65 4.73
N ARG A 219 17.11 16.65 4.58
CA ARG A 219 16.18 15.81 5.36
C ARG A 219 15.53 14.79 4.45
N ALA A 220 15.38 13.55 4.90
CA ALA A 220 14.79 12.50 4.07
C ALA A 220 13.88 11.53 4.83
N ILE A 221 12.84 11.04 4.16
CA ILE A 221 12.04 9.90 4.59
C ILE A 221 12.38 8.73 3.67
N ALA A 222 12.81 7.61 4.26
CA ALA A 222 12.96 6.33 3.58
C ALA A 222 11.79 5.41 4.00
N ASP A 223 10.90 5.09 3.07
CA ASP A 223 9.79 4.15 3.30
C ASP A 223 10.24 2.70 3.07
N LEU A 224 10.56 1.98 4.14
CA LEU A 224 11.03 0.59 4.08
C LEU A 224 9.87 -0.42 4.03
N THR A 225 8.63 0.05 3.92
CA THR A 225 7.44 -0.82 3.79
C THR A 225 7.14 -1.19 2.34
N ASP A 226 7.77 -0.51 1.38
CA ASP A 226 7.69 -0.85 -0.03
C ASP A 226 9.04 -1.34 -0.57
N GLU A 227 9.06 -1.65 -1.86
CA GLU A 227 10.24 -2.14 -2.56
C GLU A 227 10.89 -1.05 -3.43
N THR A 228 10.66 0.23 -3.13
CA THR A 228 11.18 1.36 -3.93
C THR A 228 12.64 1.64 -3.65
N GLU A 229 13.05 1.59 -2.38
CA GLU A 229 14.45 1.73 -1.96
C GLU A 229 15.02 0.39 -1.49
N GLN A 230 15.15 -0.60 -2.38
CA GLN A 230 15.67 -1.95 -2.04
C GLN A 230 17.13 -1.97 -1.55
N PHE A 231 17.86 -0.86 -1.60
CA PHE A 231 19.29 -0.78 -1.28
C PHE A 231 19.59 -0.65 0.23
N TRP A 232 18.59 -0.56 1.11
CA TRP A 232 18.77 -0.65 2.56
C TRP A 232 19.04 -2.09 3.01
N THR A 233 20.02 -2.73 2.38
CA THR A 233 20.40 -4.13 2.60
C THR A 233 21.84 -4.24 3.10
N PRO A 234 22.17 -5.33 3.82
CA PRO A 234 23.53 -5.57 4.29
C PRO A 234 24.58 -5.71 3.17
N ASP A 235 24.15 -6.11 1.98
CA ASP A 235 25.03 -6.49 0.86
C ASP A 235 25.47 -5.29 0.00
N HIS A 236 24.77 -4.14 0.12
CA HIS A 236 25.07 -2.91 -0.61
C HIS A 236 25.33 -1.69 0.30
N PRO A 237 26.27 -1.76 1.26
CA PRO A 237 26.41 -0.73 2.27
C PRO A 237 27.01 0.58 1.74
N GLU A 238 27.63 0.61 0.57
CA GLU A 238 28.38 1.76 0.01
C GLU A 238 27.49 2.82 -0.70
N GLU A 239 26.27 2.44 -1.05
CA GLU A 239 25.30 3.25 -1.81
C GLU A 239 24.55 4.25 -0.91
N MET A 240 24.74 4.15 0.41
CA MET A 240 24.07 4.94 1.45
C MET A 240 24.79 6.26 1.79
N THR A 241 25.50 6.87 0.83
CA THR A 241 26.50 7.96 1.07
C THR A 241 26.02 9.37 0.74
N ALA A 242 24.72 9.59 0.56
CA ALA A 242 24.19 10.95 0.48
C ALA A 242 24.48 11.69 1.80
N ASN A 243 24.96 12.95 1.74
CA ASN A 243 25.10 13.84 2.90
C ASN A 243 23.72 14.22 3.43
N VAL A 244 23.03 13.28 4.06
CA VAL A 244 21.77 13.53 4.75
C VAL A 244 22.11 14.01 6.15
N SER A 245 21.54 15.14 6.60
CA SER A 245 21.71 15.62 7.97
C SER A 245 20.66 14.99 8.90
N GLU A 246 19.52 14.57 8.36
CA GLU A 246 18.49 13.89 9.13
C GLU A 246 17.66 12.91 8.30
N ARG A 247 17.37 11.72 8.85
CA ARG A 247 16.56 10.72 8.16
C ARG A 247 15.49 10.10 9.06
N ILE A 248 14.28 10.01 8.53
CA ILE A 248 13.20 9.19 9.09
C ILE A 248 13.14 7.87 8.31
N PHE A 249 13.19 6.75 9.01
CA PHE A 249 12.85 5.44 8.45
C PHE A 249 11.41 5.09 8.82
N LEU A 250 10.57 4.91 7.81
CA LEU A 250 9.23 4.34 8.00
C LEU A 250 9.33 2.82 7.86
N ILE A 251 8.89 2.12 8.89
CA ILE A 251 8.87 0.66 8.93
C ILE A 251 7.44 0.15 9.15
N ASP A 252 7.23 -1.14 8.90
CA ASP A 252 6.00 -1.81 9.30
C ASP A 252 6.05 -2.07 10.81
N TRP A 253 5.00 -1.70 11.55
CA TRP A 253 4.96 -1.87 13.00
C TRP A 253 5.20 -3.33 13.45
N SER A 254 4.88 -4.32 12.62
CA SER A 254 5.12 -5.73 12.88
C SER A 254 6.61 -6.05 13.06
N TRP A 255 7.53 -5.20 12.59
CA TRP A 255 8.96 -5.41 12.82
C TRP A 255 9.33 -5.30 14.30
N PHE A 256 8.56 -4.53 15.07
CA PHE A 256 8.74 -4.47 16.51
C PHE A 256 8.39 -5.80 17.19
N PHE A 257 7.41 -6.57 16.69
CA PHE A 257 6.85 -7.71 17.45
C PHE A 257 6.87 -9.07 16.75
N GLU A 258 6.99 -9.11 15.44
CA GLU A 258 6.89 -10.33 14.63
C GLU A 258 8.19 -10.59 13.85
N ASN A 259 8.83 -9.53 13.35
CA ASN A 259 10.03 -9.63 12.51
C ASN A 259 11.30 -9.12 13.23
N GLU A 260 11.60 -9.67 14.41
CA GLU A 260 12.74 -9.27 15.24
C GLU A 260 14.09 -9.31 14.50
N ASP A 261 14.32 -10.35 13.70
CA ASP A 261 15.55 -10.49 12.92
C ASP A 261 15.68 -9.41 11.83
N ARG A 262 14.55 -8.92 11.32
CA ARG A 262 14.53 -7.81 10.36
C ARG A 262 14.86 -6.49 11.07
N LEU A 263 14.24 -6.23 12.22
CA LEU A 263 14.55 -5.03 13.02
C LEU A 263 15.99 -5.02 13.51
N ALA A 264 16.50 -6.15 14.02
CA ALA A 264 17.87 -6.26 14.51
C ALA A 264 18.90 -6.01 13.38
N ARG A 265 18.67 -6.57 12.19
CA ARG A 265 19.53 -6.30 11.02
C ARG A 265 19.54 -4.82 10.65
N GLN A 266 18.38 -4.16 10.68
CA GLN A 266 18.28 -2.74 10.35
C GLN A 266 18.93 -1.83 11.40
N ILE A 267 18.79 -2.17 12.68
CA ILE A 267 19.52 -1.48 13.76
C ILE A 267 21.03 -1.53 13.53
N GLU A 268 21.58 -2.68 13.13
CA GLU A 268 23.01 -2.78 12.83
C GLU A 268 23.41 -1.94 11.60
N LEU A 269 22.53 -1.81 10.60
CA LEU A 269 22.75 -0.92 9.46
C LEU A 269 22.72 0.56 9.87
N TRP A 270 21.73 0.97 10.67
CA TRP A 270 21.63 2.35 11.19
C TRP A 270 22.84 2.72 12.04
N LYS A 271 23.33 1.81 12.90
CA LYS A 271 24.58 2.04 13.67
C LYS A 271 25.79 2.26 12.78
N ARG A 272 25.97 1.41 11.77
CA ARG A 272 27.06 1.55 10.79
C ARG A 272 26.95 2.87 10.03
N HIS A 273 25.73 3.29 9.73
CA HIS A 273 25.44 4.52 9.01
C HIS A 273 25.78 5.75 9.88
N GLN A 274 25.24 5.86 11.10
CA GLN A 274 25.60 6.90 12.06
C GLN A 274 27.11 6.98 12.33
N ALA A 275 27.80 5.84 12.46
CA ALA A 275 29.24 5.81 12.67
C ALA A 275 30.05 6.39 11.50
N ARG A 276 29.55 6.28 10.27
CA ARG A 276 30.20 6.85 9.07
C ARG A 276 30.00 8.36 8.96
N HIS A 277 28.87 8.87 9.44
CA HIS A 277 28.57 10.29 9.47
C HIS A 277 29.05 11.01 10.75
N ARG A 278 29.95 10.39 11.54
CA ARG A 278 30.46 10.92 12.83
C ARG A 278 31.06 12.32 12.78
N GLU A 279 31.47 12.78 11.60
CA GLU A 279 32.14 14.08 11.39
C GLU A 279 31.13 15.21 11.07
N GLY A 280 29.83 14.90 10.95
CA GLY A 280 28.74 15.86 10.77
C GLY A 280 27.47 15.49 11.58
N PRO A 281 26.48 16.39 11.68
CA PRO A 281 25.20 16.06 12.32
C PRO A 281 24.44 15.06 11.44
N TYR A 282 24.19 13.85 11.96
CA TYR A 282 23.31 12.88 11.32
C TYR A 282 22.37 12.21 12.31
N ASP A 283 21.13 12.70 12.33
CA ASP A 283 20.08 12.17 13.19
C ASP A 283 19.21 11.15 12.45
N ILE A 284 18.92 10.04 13.14
CA ILE A 284 18.02 9.00 12.66
C ILE A 284 16.75 9.00 13.52
N TYR A 285 15.61 8.90 12.87
CA TYR A 285 14.29 8.77 13.50
C TYR A 285 13.57 7.55 12.91
N ILE A 286 12.85 6.80 13.75
CA ILE A 286 12.11 5.61 13.35
C ILE A 286 10.62 5.84 13.62
N ALA A 287 9.78 5.66 12.61
CA ALA A 287 8.33 5.71 12.72
C ALA A 287 7.68 4.50 12.05
N ALA A 288 6.47 4.16 12.47
CA ALA A 288 5.69 3.12 11.81
C ALA A 288 4.78 3.75 10.75
N LYS A 289 4.65 3.12 9.58
CA LYS A 289 3.81 3.65 8.48
C LYS A 289 2.36 3.88 8.88
N GLU A 290 1.84 3.04 9.76
CA GLU A 290 0.47 3.11 10.23
C GLU A 290 0.22 4.26 11.21
N GLU A 291 1.27 4.98 11.62
CA GLU A 291 1.15 6.23 12.38
C GLU A 291 0.79 7.41 11.48
N LEU A 292 0.88 7.26 10.15
CA LEU A 292 0.44 8.24 9.18
C LEU A 292 -1.09 8.36 9.20
N ARG A 293 -1.61 9.59 9.26
CA ARG A 293 -3.06 9.83 9.34
C ARG A 293 -3.69 9.60 7.97
N VAL A 294 -4.96 9.17 7.96
CA VAL A 294 -5.75 8.91 6.73
C VAL A 294 -5.86 10.13 5.80
N GLY A 295 -5.61 11.35 6.30
CA GLY A 295 -5.59 12.59 5.52
C GLY A 295 -4.20 13.16 5.19
N GLU A 296 -3.11 12.52 5.61
CA GLU A 296 -1.74 12.96 5.31
C GLU A 296 -1.38 12.56 3.86
N VAL A 297 -1.65 13.47 2.91
CA VAL A 297 -1.33 13.28 1.49
C VAL A 297 0.15 13.57 1.25
N HIS A 298 0.81 12.71 0.47
CA HIS A 298 2.21 12.90 0.11
C HIS A 298 2.42 14.26 -0.59
N PRO A 299 3.45 15.05 -0.21
CA PRO A 299 3.66 16.39 -0.77
C PRO A 299 3.86 16.44 -2.30
N MET A 300 4.29 15.32 -2.89
CA MET A 300 4.44 15.15 -4.34
C MET A 300 3.14 14.87 -5.09
N GLY A 301 2.00 14.76 -4.38
CA GLY A 301 0.68 14.47 -4.93
C GLY A 301 0.31 12.99 -4.97
N PRO A 302 -0.87 12.65 -5.52
CA PRO A 302 -1.44 11.29 -5.48
C PRO A 302 -0.68 10.28 -6.34
N THR A 303 0.22 10.74 -7.21
CA THR A 303 1.07 9.88 -8.04
C THR A 303 2.39 9.50 -7.36
N ALA A 304 2.58 9.86 -6.09
CA ALA A 304 3.75 9.46 -5.32
C ALA A 304 3.76 7.94 -5.08
N VAL A 305 4.93 7.31 -5.19
CA VAL A 305 5.15 5.91 -4.80
C VAL A 305 5.72 5.89 -3.39
N GLY A 306 5.01 5.23 -2.47
CA GLY A 306 5.38 5.18 -1.06
C GLY A 306 5.36 6.56 -0.40
N HIS A 307 6.07 6.69 0.71
CA HIS A 307 6.25 7.96 1.44
C HIS A 307 7.69 8.50 1.38
N HIS A 308 8.42 8.09 0.35
CA HIS A 308 9.78 8.53 0.10
C HIS A 308 9.81 10.02 -0.21
N LEU A 309 10.56 10.76 0.61
CA LEU A 309 10.65 12.21 0.50
C LEU A 309 12.10 12.65 0.68
N LEU A 310 12.55 13.56 -0.17
CA LEU A 310 13.82 14.26 -0.06
C LEU A 310 13.55 15.75 0.08
N LEU A 311 14.14 16.39 1.08
CA LEU A 311 14.07 17.83 1.28
C LEU A 311 15.48 18.39 1.31
N LEU A 312 15.72 19.38 0.48
CA LEU A 312 17.00 20.06 0.36
C LEU A 312 16.77 21.56 0.49
N ASP A 313 17.27 22.15 1.57
CA ASP A 313 17.07 23.57 1.82
C ASP A 313 17.67 24.45 0.70
N PRO A 314 17.01 25.58 0.35
CA PRO A 314 15.79 26.12 0.96
C PRO A 314 14.48 25.73 0.23
N ASP A 315 14.54 25.06 -0.91
CA ASP A 315 13.38 24.97 -1.82
C ASP A 315 13.32 23.73 -2.72
N LEU A 316 14.16 22.73 -2.49
CA LEU A 316 14.21 21.51 -3.30
C LEU A 316 13.46 20.36 -2.60
N ILE A 317 12.56 19.74 -3.33
CA ILE A 317 11.76 18.57 -2.93
C ILE A 317 12.08 17.42 -3.86
N GLY A 318 12.08 16.19 -3.36
CA GLY A 318 12.10 15.01 -4.19
C GLY A 318 11.23 13.88 -3.67
N GLY A 319 10.83 12.99 -4.58
CA GLY A 319 10.09 11.77 -4.28
C GLY A 319 9.86 10.92 -5.52
N TYR A 320 9.42 9.68 -5.33
CA TYR A 320 9.24 8.74 -6.42
C TYR A 320 7.84 8.82 -7.03
N ARG A 321 7.74 8.59 -8.34
CA ARG A 321 6.48 8.45 -9.09
C ARG A 321 6.56 7.23 -10.03
N PRO A 322 5.43 6.65 -10.48
CA PRO A 322 5.44 5.69 -11.58
C PRO A 322 6.08 6.32 -12.81
N ASN A 323 6.88 5.55 -13.53
CA ASN A 323 7.41 5.94 -14.82
C ASN A 323 6.32 5.71 -15.90
N PRO A 324 5.84 6.75 -16.61
CA PRO A 324 4.81 6.60 -17.64
C PRO A 324 5.24 5.74 -18.83
N GLY A 325 6.55 5.56 -19.06
CA GLY A 325 7.12 4.77 -20.13
C GLY A 325 7.42 3.31 -19.78
N ARG A 326 7.24 2.87 -18.54
CA ARG A 326 7.57 1.51 -18.10
C ARG A 326 6.61 1.00 -17.03
N VAL A 327 5.94 -0.13 -17.30
CA VAL A 327 4.82 -0.68 -16.51
C VAL A 327 5.15 -0.85 -15.02
N ASP A 328 6.39 -1.26 -14.70
CA ASP A 328 6.89 -1.40 -13.31
C ASP A 328 8.00 -0.41 -12.99
N GLY A 329 8.25 0.55 -13.87
CA GLY A 329 9.32 1.53 -13.70
C GLY A 329 8.92 2.59 -12.69
N ARG A 330 9.90 3.07 -11.93
CA ARG A 330 9.76 4.21 -11.03
C ARG A 330 10.76 5.28 -11.46
N GLN A 331 10.39 6.54 -11.27
CA GLN A 331 11.28 7.67 -11.51
C GLN A 331 11.35 8.51 -10.23
N LEU A 332 12.56 8.93 -9.85
CA LEU A 332 12.70 10.01 -8.88
C LEU A 332 12.46 11.33 -9.60
N VAL A 333 11.56 12.11 -9.02
CA VAL A 333 11.35 13.50 -9.37
C VAL A 333 11.98 14.38 -8.30
N ILE A 334 12.82 15.33 -8.69
CA ILE A 334 13.31 16.42 -7.83
C ILE A 334 12.82 17.73 -8.43
N GLU A 335 12.20 18.60 -7.65
CA GLU A 335 11.68 19.88 -8.08
C GLU A 335 12.11 21.01 -7.14
N ARG A 336 12.40 22.18 -7.71
CA ARG A 336 12.61 23.41 -6.96
C ARG A 336 11.31 24.18 -6.86
N ASN A 337 10.67 24.13 -5.70
CA ASN A 337 9.39 24.76 -5.44
C ASN A 337 9.26 25.15 -3.96
N SER A 338 9.45 26.44 -3.65
CA SER A 338 9.43 26.94 -2.26
C SER A 338 8.09 26.76 -1.54
N LEU A 339 6.96 26.88 -2.25
CA LEU A 339 5.62 26.70 -1.65
C LEU A 339 5.37 25.25 -1.27
N ARG A 340 5.70 24.33 -2.17
CA ARG A 340 5.58 22.90 -1.89
C ARG A 340 6.61 22.45 -0.86
N TYR A 341 7.83 23.00 -0.90
CA TYR A 341 8.87 22.79 0.12
C TYR A 341 8.37 23.08 1.53
N ALA A 342 7.66 24.19 1.72
CA ALA A 342 7.06 24.52 3.01
C ALA A 342 6.04 23.46 3.46
N GLY A 343 5.17 23.01 2.57
CA GLY A 343 4.20 21.94 2.86
C GLY A 343 4.86 20.58 3.14
N ALA A 344 5.90 20.22 2.40
CA ALA A 344 6.63 18.98 2.61
C ALA A 344 7.48 19.00 3.88
N SER A 345 8.03 20.17 4.25
CA SER A 345 8.67 20.37 5.55
C SER A 345 7.68 20.14 6.69
N GLN A 346 6.46 20.69 6.60
CA GLN A 346 5.41 20.45 7.61
C GLN A 346 5.03 18.96 7.69
N PHE A 347 4.90 18.30 6.54
CA PHE A 347 4.64 16.86 6.47
C PHE A 347 5.77 16.05 7.14
N TYR A 348 7.02 16.36 6.81
CA TYR A 348 8.19 15.73 7.40
C TYR A 348 8.25 15.95 8.93
N ASP A 349 8.07 17.19 9.39
CA ASP A 349 8.12 17.55 10.81
C ASP A 349 6.96 16.91 11.59
N SER A 350 5.79 16.74 10.98
CA SER A 350 4.64 16.00 11.55
C SER A 350 4.99 14.53 11.82
N ILE A 351 5.69 13.87 10.88
CA ILE A 351 6.14 12.48 11.05
C ILE A 351 7.26 12.42 12.11
N LYS A 352 8.25 13.30 12.04
CA LYS A 352 9.33 13.39 13.02
C LYS A 352 8.79 13.59 14.44
N ALA A 353 7.79 14.44 14.61
CA ALA A 353 7.11 14.69 15.87
C ALA A 353 6.34 13.46 16.40
N ARG A 354 6.25 12.36 15.64
CA ARG A 354 5.72 11.06 16.07
C ARG A 354 6.76 9.94 16.03
N ALA A 355 7.96 10.19 15.52
CA ALA A 355 9.03 9.21 15.43
C ALA A 355 9.84 9.09 16.73
N VAL A 356 10.49 7.93 16.91
CA VAL A 356 11.46 7.68 17.96
C VAL A 356 12.85 8.03 17.45
N ARG A 357 13.58 8.90 18.16
CA ARG A 357 14.99 9.17 17.86
C ARG A 357 15.82 7.91 18.13
N PHE A 358 16.62 7.50 17.15
CA PHE A 358 17.52 6.37 17.27
C PHE A 358 18.89 6.80 17.78
N GLU A 359 19.34 6.17 18.87
CA GLU A 359 20.68 6.34 19.42
C GLU A 359 21.54 5.12 19.08
N PRO A 360 22.84 5.29 18.73
CA PRO A 360 23.72 4.17 18.35
C PRO A 360 23.83 3.05 19.39
N THR A 361 23.55 3.36 20.66
CA THR A 361 23.59 2.40 21.77
C THR A 361 22.32 1.56 21.89
N MET A 362 21.23 1.93 21.21
CA MET A 362 19.96 1.23 21.27
C MET A 362 20.06 -0.18 20.67
N LYS A 363 19.40 -1.12 21.35
CA LYS A 363 19.07 -2.45 20.86
C LYS A 363 17.60 -2.50 20.46
N ALA A 364 17.17 -3.61 19.87
CA ALA A 364 15.78 -3.82 19.46
C ALA A 364 14.79 -3.61 20.63
N VAL A 365 15.15 -4.05 21.84
CA VAL A 365 14.33 -3.84 23.05
C VAL A 365 14.21 -2.36 23.42
N ASP A 366 15.29 -1.58 23.31
CA ASP A 366 15.28 -0.16 23.69
C ASP A 366 14.42 0.65 22.71
N LEU A 367 14.60 0.39 21.41
CA LEU A 367 13.82 1.05 20.36
C LEU A 367 12.33 0.66 20.46
N ARG A 368 12.03 -0.62 20.69
CA ARG A 368 10.66 -1.11 20.92
C ARG A 368 10.06 -0.43 22.15
N ARG A 369 10.79 -0.33 23.27
CA ARG A 369 10.32 0.34 24.48
C ARG A 369 9.97 1.80 24.23
N ALA A 370 10.86 2.52 23.56
CA ALA A 370 10.62 3.92 23.21
C ALA A 370 9.40 4.07 22.28
N TRP A 371 9.21 3.16 21.33
CA TRP A 371 8.05 3.14 20.44
C TRP A 371 6.74 2.84 21.17
N VAL A 372 6.73 1.81 22.02
CA VAL A 372 5.56 1.40 22.83
C VAL A 372 5.12 2.53 23.75
N ALA A 373 6.06 3.09 24.53
CA ALA A 373 5.77 4.18 25.46
C ALA A 373 5.24 5.44 24.74
N ARG A 374 5.80 5.77 23.57
CA ARG A 374 5.37 6.92 22.79
C ARG A 374 3.95 6.77 22.25
N ASN A 375 3.59 5.57 21.82
CA ASN A 375 2.29 5.30 21.20
C ASN A 375 1.20 4.87 22.21
N GLY A 376 1.54 4.77 23.50
CA GLY A 376 0.59 4.32 24.52
C GLY A 376 0.12 2.86 24.32
N VAL A 377 0.90 2.06 23.58
CA VAL A 377 0.59 0.65 23.31
C VAL A 377 1.00 -0.19 24.52
N GLY A 378 0.29 -1.29 24.78
CA GLY A 378 0.62 -2.22 25.87
C GLY A 378 0.37 -1.72 27.30
N ARG A 379 -0.14 -0.49 27.48
CA ARG A 379 -0.66 -0.01 28.76
C ARG A 379 -1.89 -0.83 29.18
N TRP A 380 -1.93 -1.24 30.43
CA TRP A 380 -3.12 -1.82 31.08
C TRP A 380 -3.70 -0.79 32.03
N ASP A 381 -4.99 -0.46 31.87
CA ASP A 381 -5.68 0.46 32.78
C ASP A 381 -6.36 -0.33 33.91
N GLU A 382 -6.25 0.15 35.14
CA GLU A 382 -6.91 -0.46 36.30
C GLU A 382 -8.43 -0.41 36.15
N ASP A 383 -8.97 0.60 35.45
CA ASP A 383 -10.41 0.70 35.16
C ASP A 383 -10.89 -0.36 34.16
N TRP A 384 -9.99 -1.06 33.46
CA TRP A 384 -10.32 -2.15 32.51
C TRP A 384 -10.47 -3.52 33.17
N THR A 385 -10.17 -3.62 34.46
CA THR A 385 -10.10 -4.88 35.22
C THR A 385 -11.46 -5.56 35.40
N SER A 386 -12.56 -4.82 35.29
CA SER A 386 -13.90 -5.32 35.60
C SER A 386 -14.72 -5.69 34.35
N GLU A 387 -14.71 -4.86 33.30
CA GLU A 387 -15.48 -5.15 32.06
C GLU A 387 -14.82 -4.60 30.80
N THR A 388 -14.88 -5.39 29.72
CA THR A 388 -14.41 -5.00 28.37
C THR A 388 -15.16 -3.80 27.79
N GLU A 389 -16.35 -3.47 28.30
CA GLU A 389 -17.19 -2.37 27.83
C GLU A 389 -16.68 -0.98 28.28
N PHE A 390 -15.82 -0.93 29.31
CA PHE A 390 -15.21 0.32 29.80
C PHE A 390 -13.98 0.76 29.01
N ARG A 391 -13.54 -0.01 28.02
CA ARG A 391 -12.37 0.33 27.20
C ARG A 391 -12.77 1.39 26.17
N SER A 392 -11.90 2.38 25.94
CA SER A 392 -12.16 3.43 24.95
C SER A 392 -12.10 2.87 23.52
N PRO A 393 -12.79 3.48 22.53
CA PRO A 393 -12.70 3.07 21.13
C PRO A 393 -11.24 2.94 20.63
N ASP A 394 -10.39 3.89 21.02
CA ASP A 394 -8.98 3.98 20.64
C ASP A 394 -8.17 2.73 21.05
N TYR A 395 -8.57 2.05 22.14
CA TYR A 395 -7.98 0.78 22.56
C TYR A 395 -8.20 -0.32 21.52
N PHE A 396 -9.41 -0.39 20.96
CA PHE A 396 -9.78 -1.43 20.00
C PHE A 396 -9.08 -1.22 18.65
N ASP A 397 -8.91 0.04 18.24
CA ASP A 397 -8.16 0.40 17.04
C ASP A 397 -6.71 -0.11 17.08
N SER A 398 -6.13 -0.17 18.28
CA SER A 398 -4.76 -0.65 18.51
C SER A 398 -4.68 -2.04 19.15
N TYR A 399 -5.78 -2.78 19.27
CA TYR A 399 -5.85 -4.02 20.05
C TYR A 399 -4.78 -5.05 19.64
N ASP A 400 -4.58 -5.22 18.33
CA ASP A 400 -3.62 -6.19 17.78
C ASP A 400 -2.17 -5.83 18.19
N ARG A 401 -1.89 -4.55 18.48
CA ARG A 401 -0.59 -4.06 18.99
C ARG A 401 -0.49 -4.28 20.49
N HIS A 402 -1.52 -3.92 21.26
CA HIS A 402 -1.57 -4.13 22.71
C HIS A 402 -1.32 -5.60 23.07
N ILE A 403 -2.04 -6.52 22.43
CA ILE A 403 -1.94 -7.94 22.75
C ILE A 403 -0.55 -8.53 22.47
N ARG A 404 0.22 -7.97 21.52
CA ARG A 404 1.59 -8.42 21.21
C ARG A 404 2.63 -7.90 22.20
N CYS A 405 2.30 -6.91 23.00
CA CYS A 405 3.11 -6.51 24.15
C CYS A 405 2.98 -7.52 25.30
N TRP A 406 1.83 -8.17 25.43
CA TRP A 406 1.54 -9.08 26.54
C TRP A 406 1.74 -10.54 26.16
N ILE A 407 1.38 -10.96 24.95
CA ILE A 407 1.29 -12.37 24.58
C ILE A 407 2.49 -12.76 23.70
N PRO A 408 3.39 -13.63 24.20
CA PRO A 408 4.53 -14.13 23.44
C PRO A 408 4.10 -14.88 22.20
N ARG A 409 4.72 -14.56 21.06
CA ARG A 409 4.50 -15.26 19.77
C ARG A 409 3.00 -15.33 19.40
N TYR A 410 2.24 -14.27 19.69
CA TYR A 410 0.79 -14.23 19.47
C TYR A 410 0.36 -14.67 18.06
N ALA A 411 1.05 -14.21 17.00
CA ALA A 411 0.75 -14.64 15.64
C ALA A 411 0.92 -16.15 15.45
N GLN A 412 1.95 -16.75 16.03
CA GLN A 412 2.15 -18.20 16.01
C GLN A 412 1.05 -18.93 16.79
N LEU A 413 0.67 -18.42 17.97
CA LEU A 413 -0.43 -18.97 18.78
C LEU A 413 -1.73 -19.04 17.99
N ILE A 414 -2.11 -17.94 17.32
CA ILE A 414 -3.30 -17.87 16.48
C ILE A 414 -3.21 -18.82 15.29
N ASN A 415 -2.10 -18.83 14.56
CA ASN A 415 -1.92 -19.68 13.38
C ASN A 415 -1.92 -21.18 13.75
N ASP A 416 -1.28 -21.55 14.85
CA ASP A 416 -1.27 -22.92 15.35
C ASP A 416 -2.65 -23.34 15.87
N CYS A 417 -3.42 -22.42 16.46
CA CYS A 417 -4.80 -22.66 16.86
C CYS A 417 -5.68 -22.93 15.64
N ALA A 418 -5.65 -22.04 14.64
CA ALA A 418 -6.39 -22.20 13.39
C ALA A 418 -6.04 -23.54 12.70
N ALA A 419 -4.74 -23.86 12.60
CA ALA A 419 -4.30 -25.14 12.05
C ALA A 419 -4.79 -26.36 12.85
N THR A 420 -4.98 -26.22 14.16
CA THR A 420 -5.55 -27.28 15.00
C THR A 420 -7.05 -27.43 14.74
N VAL A 421 -7.78 -26.32 14.64
CA VAL A 421 -9.20 -26.31 14.23
C VAL A 421 -9.38 -26.94 12.86
N PHE A 422 -8.54 -26.60 11.87
CA PHE A 422 -8.58 -27.21 10.52
C PHE A 422 -8.45 -28.73 10.56
N ARG A 423 -7.50 -29.24 11.36
CA ARG A 423 -7.31 -30.70 11.51
C ARG A 423 -8.53 -31.37 12.11
N GLU A 424 -9.16 -30.75 13.11
CA GLU A 424 -10.35 -31.33 13.75
C GLU A 424 -11.58 -31.29 12.82
N ILE A 425 -11.77 -30.20 12.06
CA ILE A 425 -12.80 -30.12 11.01
C ILE A 425 -12.60 -31.24 9.99
N LEU A 426 -11.39 -31.38 9.43
CA LEU A 426 -11.10 -32.40 8.42
C LEU A 426 -11.24 -33.82 8.97
N ARG A 427 -10.82 -34.05 10.23
CA ARG A 427 -10.98 -35.34 10.92
C ARG A 427 -12.46 -35.73 11.00
N ILE A 428 -13.31 -34.84 11.52
CA ILE A 428 -14.74 -35.12 11.68
C ILE A 428 -15.41 -35.31 10.32
N TYR A 429 -15.10 -34.43 9.35
CA TYR A 429 -15.62 -34.54 7.99
C TYR A 429 -15.25 -35.87 7.33
N ALA A 430 -13.99 -36.27 7.38
CA ALA A 430 -13.51 -37.51 6.77
C ALA A 430 -14.06 -38.77 7.47
N ASP A 431 -14.14 -38.76 8.81
CA ASP A 431 -14.63 -39.88 9.60
C ASP A 431 -16.14 -40.11 9.40
N LYS A 432 -16.92 -39.03 9.22
CA LYS A 432 -18.39 -39.08 9.24
C LYS A 432 -19.03 -38.85 7.87
N MET A 433 -18.26 -38.41 6.88
CA MET A 433 -18.73 -38.05 5.54
C MET A 433 -19.92 -37.08 5.56
N ARG A 434 -19.91 -36.13 6.51
CA ARG A 434 -20.91 -35.06 6.63
C ARG A 434 -20.26 -33.73 6.96
N SER A 435 -20.93 -32.64 6.59
CA SER A 435 -20.51 -31.29 6.94
C SER A 435 -20.43 -31.08 8.46
N VAL A 436 -19.52 -30.19 8.84
CA VAL A 436 -19.15 -29.86 10.22
C VAL A 436 -19.75 -28.50 10.60
N ASP A 437 -20.26 -28.41 11.82
CA ASP A 437 -20.74 -27.15 12.42
C ASP A 437 -19.73 -26.65 13.44
N VAL A 438 -19.37 -25.36 13.38
CA VAL A 438 -18.32 -24.80 14.24
C VAL A 438 -18.78 -23.58 15.03
N LEU A 439 -18.28 -23.49 16.26
CA LEU A 439 -18.53 -22.40 17.21
C LEU A 439 -17.21 -21.80 17.69
N GLU A 440 -17.03 -20.50 17.49
CA GLU A 440 -15.96 -19.71 18.07
C GLU A 440 -16.49 -18.95 19.31
N ILE A 441 -15.88 -19.17 20.47
CA ILE A 441 -16.17 -18.44 21.70
C ILE A 441 -15.11 -17.35 21.89
N GLY A 442 -15.55 -16.12 22.14
CA GLY A 442 -14.69 -14.95 22.33
C GLY A 442 -13.87 -14.62 21.09
N TYR A 443 -14.53 -14.34 19.96
CA TYR A 443 -13.84 -14.00 18.72
C TYR A 443 -13.09 -12.65 18.78
N GLY A 444 -13.40 -11.79 19.77
CA GLY A 444 -12.74 -10.49 19.97
C GLY A 444 -12.83 -9.60 18.74
N THR A 445 -11.70 -9.02 18.32
CA THR A 445 -11.60 -8.25 17.07
C THR A 445 -11.58 -9.14 15.81
N GLY A 446 -11.81 -10.44 15.93
CA GLY A 446 -11.87 -11.41 14.84
C GLY A 446 -10.50 -11.93 14.37
N ARG A 447 -9.44 -11.85 15.19
CA ARG A 447 -8.09 -12.24 14.76
C ARG A 447 -7.98 -13.71 14.36
N LEU A 448 -8.55 -14.63 15.16
CA LEU A 448 -8.60 -16.05 14.84
C LEU A 448 -9.59 -16.34 13.70
N THR A 449 -10.78 -15.71 13.74
CA THR A 449 -11.79 -15.75 12.66
C THR A 449 -11.19 -15.42 11.29
N ARG A 450 -10.33 -14.38 11.20
CA ARG A 450 -9.65 -13.95 9.96
C ARG A 450 -8.70 -14.98 9.38
N GLN A 451 -8.19 -15.91 10.19
CA GLN A 451 -7.38 -17.03 9.70
C GLN A 451 -8.27 -18.19 9.22
N ILE A 452 -9.36 -18.44 9.93
CA ILE A 452 -10.21 -19.62 9.73
C ILE A 452 -11.17 -19.46 8.55
N VAL A 453 -11.90 -18.33 8.49
CA VAL A 453 -12.98 -18.13 7.50
C VAL A 453 -12.47 -18.19 6.05
N PRO A 454 -11.34 -17.56 5.67
CA PRO A 454 -10.82 -17.69 4.30
C PRO A 454 -10.48 -19.14 3.93
N TRP A 455 -9.93 -19.92 4.87
CA TRP A 455 -9.66 -21.34 4.66
C TRP A 455 -10.95 -22.13 4.46
N ILE A 456 -11.97 -21.91 5.30
CA ILE A 456 -13.29 -22.54 5.16
C ILE A 456 -13.89 -22.24 3.78
N ARG A 457 -13.87 -20.98 3.35
CA ARG A 457 -14.38 -20.59 2.03
C ARG A 457 -13.67 -21.30 0.89
N ASN A 458 -12.34 -21.41 0.98
CA ASN A 458 -11.55 -22.08 -0.03
C ASN A 458 -11.86 -23.58 -0.12
N ILE A 459 -12.08 -24.27 1.00
CA ILE A 459 -12.43 -25.70 0.98
C ILE A 459 -13.90 -25.95 0.62
N ASN A 460 -14.80 -24.99 0.90
CA ASN A 460 -16.22 -25.09 0.55
C ASN A 460 -16.49 -24.76 -0.91
N ARG A 461 -15.66 -23.93 -1.55
CA ARG A 461 -15.87 -23.42 -2.91
C ARG A 461 -16.25 -24.50 -3.95
N PRO A 462 -15.54 -25.64 -4.04
CA PRO A 462 -15.88 -26.67 -5.03
C PRO A 462 -17.28 -27.27 -4.85
N PHE A 463 -17.81 -27.28 -3.61
CA PHE A 463 -19.12 -27.84 -3.29
C PHE A 463 -20.23 -26.85 -3.57
N TYR A 464 -19.99 -25.57 -3.25
CA TYR A 464 -20.91 -24.50 -3.57
C TYR A 464 -21.16 -24.37 -5.07
N ASP A 465 -20.11 -24.48 -5.89
CA ASP A 465 -20.22 -24.47 -7.36
C ASP A 465 -21.06 -25.64 -7.91
N LEU A 466 -21.31 -26.66 -7.08
CA LEU A 466 -22.14 -27.84 -7.37
C LEU A 466 -23.46 -27.86 -6.57
N GLU A 467 -23.86 -26.75 -5.96
CA GLU A 467 -25.07 -26.64 -5.11
C GLU A 467 -25.11 -27.62 -3.92
N HIS A 468 -23.95 -28.04 -3.43
CA HIS A 468 -23.80 -28.92 -2.26
C HIS A 468 -23.23 -28.19 -1.05
N HIS A 469 -23.51 -28.72 0.15
CA HIS A 469 -22.85 -28.26 1.37
C HIS A 469 -21.38 -28.70 1.37
N GLY A 470 -20.47 -27.75 1.62
CA GLY A 470 -19.05 -28.02 1.78
C GLY A 470 -18.70 -28.70 3.11
N PRO A 471 -17.40 -28.94 3.37
CA PRO A 471 -16.94 -29.56 4.60
C PRO A 471 -17.38 -28.85 5.88
N VAL A 472 -17.57 -27.53 5.81
CA VAL A 472 -18.16 -26.75 6.91
C VAL A 472 -19.50 -26.19 6.46
N ARG A 473 -20.56 -26.47 7.22
CA ARG A 473 -21.90 -25.96 6.91
C ARG A 473 -22.14 -24.60 7.57
N LEU A 474 -21.77 -24.50 8.84
CA LEU A 474 -22.17 -23.41 9.72
C LEU A 474 -20.99 -22.92 10.56
N TYR A 475 -20.88 -21.59 10.66
CA TYR A 475 -19.94 -20.89 11.53
C TYR A 475 -20.73 -19.94 12.44
N ARG A 476 -20.58 -20.12 13.75
CA ARG A 476 -21.07 -19.17 14.75
C ARG A 476 -19.90 -18.62 15.53
N GLY A 477 -19.88 -17.32 15.73
CA GLY A 477 -18.99 -16.67 16.67
C GLY A 477 -19.82 -15.94 17.71
N VAL A 478 -19.42 -16.03 18.98
CA VAL A 478 -20.03 -15.30 20.11
C VAL A 478 -18.98 -14.48 20.84
N ASP A 479 -19.29 -13.22 21.12
CA ASP A 479 -18.46 -12.34 21.96
C ASP A 479 -19.35 -11.39 22.77
N ARG A 480 -19.05 -11.18 24.05
CA ARG A 480 -19.90 -10.37 24.93
C ARG A 480 -19.81 -8.88 24.62
N ALA A 481 -18.66 -8.41 24.13
CA ALA A 481 -18.40 -7.00 23.96
C ALA A 481 -19.00 -6.46 22.65
N GLU A 482 -19.87 -5.44 22.78
CA GLU A 482 -20.54 -4.83 21.62
C GLU A 482 -19.54 -4.20 20.64
N GLN A 483 -18.51 -3.51 21.16
CA GLN A 483 -17.48 -2.86 20.36
C GLN A 483 -16.67 -3.88 19.54
N MET A 484 -16.28 -5.01 20.15
CA MET A 484 -15.60 -6.13 19.48
C MET A 484 -16.49 -6.73 18.38
N THR A 485 -17.75 -6.95 18.70
CA THR A 485 -18.76 -7.46 17.76
C THR A 485 -18.95 -6.54 16.56
N ARG A 486 -19.08 -5.24 16.79
CA ARG A 486 -19.22 -4.24 15.72
C ARG A 486 -17.98 -4.24 14.82
N TYR A 487 -16.80 -4.13 15.41
CA TYR A 487 -15.53 -4.13 14.68
C TYR A 487 -15.34 -5.39 13.84
N ALA A 488 -15.55 -6.58 14.42
CA ALA A 488 -15.40 -7.84 13.72
C ALA A 488 -16.38 -7.99 12.55
N ARG A 489 -17.64 -7.53 12.72
CA ARG A 489 -18.65 -7.57 11.65
C ARG A 489 -18.35 -6.61 10.50
N GLU A 490 -17.91 -5.39 10.82
CA GLU A 490 -17.47 -4.42 9.82
C GLU A 490 -16.27 -4.92 9.02
N LEU A 491 -15.35 -5.65 9.67
CA LEU A 491 -14.16 -6.16 9.02
C LEU A 491 -14.40 -7.43 8.19
N LEU A 492 -15.27 -8.33 8.67
CA LEU A 492 -15.46 -9.66 8.09
C LEU A 492 -16.67 -9.77 7.17
N HIS A 493 -17.65 -8.88 7.26
CA HIS A 493 -18.90 -8.93 6.51
C HIS A 493 -19.53 -10.34 6.47
N PRO A 494 -19.99 -10.90 7.60
CA PRO A 494 -20.53 -12.27 7.69
C PRO A 494 -21.61 -12.57 6.64
N GLU A 495 -22.48 -11.59 6.37
CA GLU A 495 -23.55 -11.68 5.36
C GLU A 495 -23.07 -11.80 3.91
N GLN A 496 -21.81 -11.45 3.63
CA GLN A 496 -21.19 -11.53 2.31
C GLN A 496 -20.37 -12.82 2.11
N GLN A 497 -20.34 -13.73 3.10
CA GLN A 497 -19.57 -14.97 3.01
C GLN A 497 -20.32 -16.04 2.19
N THR A 498 -20.21 -15.98 0.86
CA THR A 498 -20.80 -16.98 -0.04
C THR A 498 -20.32 -18.40 0.28
N GLY A 499 -21.25 -19.36 0.35
CA GLY A 499 -20.94 -20.77 0.58
C GLY A 499 -20.65 -21.14 2.04
N LEU A 500 -20.92 -20.24 3.00
CA LEU A 500 -20.80 -20.48 4.44
C LEU A 500 -21.94 -19.76 5.19
N ASP A 501 -22.74 -20.48 5.98
CA ASP A 501 -23.67 -19.83 6.91
C ASP A 501 -22.87 -19.29 8.11
N MET A 502 -22.42 -18.05 8.02
CA MET A 502 -21.65 -17.37 9.06
C MET A 502 -22.51 -16.37 9.84
N ARG A 503 -22.45 -16.43 11.17
CA ARG A 503 -23.01 -15.39 12.05
C ARG A 503 -22.05 -15.06 13.18
N LEU A 504 -21.91 -13.77 13.46
CA LEU A 504 -21.22 -13.24 14.64
C LEU A 504 -22.27 -12.54 15.49
N VAL A 505 -22.46 -13.02 16.72
CA VAL A 505 -23.50 -12.54 17.64
C VAL A 505 -22.87 -11.96 18.91
N ARG A 506 -23.50 -10.91 19.43
CA ARG A 506 -23.21 -10.45 20.79
C ARG A 506 -23.84 -11.44 21.76
N GLY A 507 -23.06 -11.95 22.70
CA GLY A 507 -23.56 -12.88 23.69
C GLY A 507 -22.50 -13.45 24.63
N THR A 508 -22.92 -14.20 25.63
CA THR A 508 -22.02 -14.83 26.61
C THR A 508 -21.87 -16.31 26.32
N ALA A 509 -20.72 -16.72 25.79
CA ALA A 509 -20.36 -18.12 25.53
C ALA A 509 -21.52 -18.98 24.99
N TRP A 510 -22.09 -19.85 25.81
CA TRP A 510 -23.11 -20.81 25.41
C TRP A 510 -24.54 -20.25 25.38
N GLU A 511 -24.79 -19.08 25.98
CA GLU A 511 -26.15 -18.57 26.26
C GLU A 511 -26.92 -18.16 24.99
N ASP A 512 -26.23 -17.60 24.00
CA ASP A 512 -26.84 -16.99 22.82
C ASP A 512 -26.63 -17.82 21.53
N VAL A 513 -26.30 -19.10 21.67
CA VAL A 513 -26.03 -20.01 20.56
C VAL A 513 -26.89 -21.28 20.64
N ASP A 514 -27.78 -21.45 19.66
CA ASP A 514 -28.62 -22.64 19.59
C ASP A 514 -27.84 -23.85 19.06
N GLY A 515 -28.06 -25.02 19.68
CA GLY A 515 -27.70 -26.32 19.13
C GLY A 515 -26.38 -26.92 19.60
N ARG A 516 -25.93 -27.97 18.89
CA ARG A 516 -24.69 -28.69 19.18
C ARG A 516 -23.68 -28.52 18.05
N TYR A 517 -22.43 -28.32 18.41
CA TYR A 517 -21.34 -28.04 17.47
C TYR A 517 -20.33 -29.18 17.45
N ASP A 518 -19.71 -29.40 16.30
CA ASP A 518 -18.69 -30.43 16.10
C ASP A 518 -17.31 -29.95 16.53
N VAL A 519 -17.01 -28.67 16.31
CA VAL A 519 -15.77 -28.05 16.78
C VAL A 519 -16.11 -26.74 17.48
N VAL A 520 -15.90 -26.70 18.79
CA VAL A 520 -15.94 -25.47 19.57
C VAL A 520 -14.51 -25.01 19.80
N PHE A 521 -14.22 -23.74 19.59
CA PHE A 521 -12.86 -23.24 19.74
C PHE A 521 -12.82 -21.79 20.21
N GLY A 522 -11.65 -21.37 20.69
CA GLY A 522 -11.42 -19.99 21.11
C GLY A 522 -9.94 -19.73 21.36
N SER A 523 -9.55 -18.46 21.33
CA SER A 523 -8.19 -18.04 21.67
C SER A 523 -8.24 -16.96 22.74
N LEU A 524 -7.49 -17.16 23.83
CA LEU A 524 -7.39 -16.24 24.97
C LEU A 524 -8.77 -15.88 25.51
N VAL A 525 -9.56 -16.90 25.83
CA VAL A 525 -10.95 -16.76 26.28
C VAL A 525 -11.31 -17.74 27.39
N MET A 526 -10.75 -18.95 27.40
CA MET A 526 -11.10 -19.99 28.36
C MET A 526 -10.84 -19.53 29.79
N HIS A 527 -9.76 -18.77 30.01
CA HIS A 527 -9.46 -18.18 31.31
C HIS A 527 -10.56 -17.24 31.81
N PHE A 528 -11.23 -16.50 30.93
CA PHE A 528 -12.40 -15.68 31.31
C PHE A 528 -13.65 -16.51 31.60
N LEU A 529 -13.78 -17.68 30.97
CA LEU A 529 -14.95 -18.55 31.15
C LEU A 529 -14.93 -19.29 32.49
N ILE A 530 -13.73 -19.63 32.98
CA ILE A 530 -13.56 -20.37 34.25
C ILE A 530 -13.12 -19.46 35.40
N GLY A 531 -12.64 -18.24 35.10
CA GLY A 531 -12.16 -17.29 36.10
C GLY A 531 -10.78 -17.67 36.71
N PRO A 532 -10.30 -16.85 37.67
CA PRO A 532 -9.02 -17.05 38.31
C PRO A 532 -9.11 -18.14 39.39
N ASP A 533 -8.10 -19.00 39.48
CA ASP A 533 -8.02 -20.10 40.47
C ASP A 533 -9.36 -20.89 40.62
N PRO A 534 -9.91 -21.45 39.52
CA PRO A 534 -11.24 -22.04 39.54
C PRO A 534 -11.33 -23.25 40.46
N SER A 535 -12.45 -23.35 41.18
CA SER A 535 -12.80 -24.54 41.94
C SER A 535 -13.14 -25.71 41.02
N ASP A 536 -13.05 -26.95 41.53
CA ASP A 536 -13.49 -28.14 40.79
C ASP A 536 -14.98 -28.01 40.38
N GLU A 537 -15.83 -27.34 41.18
CA GLU A 537 -17.25 -27.10 40.83
C GLU A 537 -17.43 -26.21 39.60
N VAL A 538 -16.65 -25.12 39.48
CA VAL A 538 -16.69 -24.23 38.31
C VAL A 538 -16.19 -24.95 37.06
N LEU A 539 -15.16 -25.78 37.21
CA LEU A 539 -14.65 -26.60 36.10
C LEU A 539 -15.67 -27.66 35.67
N ASP A 540 -16.31 -28.33 36.62
CA ASP A 540 -17.36 -29.33 36.36
C ASP A 540 -18.53 -28.67 35.58
N GLU A 541 -18.98 -27.48 36.00
CA GLU A 541 -20.01 -26.72 35.28
C GLU A 541 -19.56 -26.35 33.85
N PHE A 542 -18.34 -25.85 33.68
CA PHE A 542 -17.80 -25.52 32.36
C PHE A 542 -17.78 -26.73 31.41
N PHE A 543 -17.31 -27.90 31.89
CA PHE A 543 -17.24 -29.10 31.06
C PHE A 543 -18.61 -29.77 30.87
N ALA A 544 -19.55 -29.62 31.82
CA ALA A 544 -20.94 -30.01 31.63
C ALA A 544 -21.60 -29.19 30.51
N ASN A 545 -21.49 -27.86 30.55
CA ASN A 545 -22.00 -26.96 29.52
C ASN A 545 -21.34 -27.24 28.16
N SER A 546 -20.02 -27.47 28.15
CA SER A 546 -19.28 -27.85 26.95
C SER A 546 -19.79 -29.19 26.38
N ALA A 547 -20.07 -30.18 27.23
CA ALA A 547 -20.58 -31.47 26.80
C ALA A 547 -21.99 -31.38 26.20
N GLU A 548 -22.84 -30.49 26.74
CA GLU A 548 -24.20 -30.24 26.24
C GLU A 548 -24.22 -29.60 24.85
N HIS A 549 -23.32 -28.64 24.61
CA HIS A 549 -23.21 -27.86 23.36
C HIS A 549 -22.28 -28.48 22.32
N THR A 550 -21.66 -29.62 22.64
CA THR A 550 -20.78 -30.35 21.71
C THR A 550 -21.43 -31.66 21.28
N THR A 551 -21.31 -32.03 20.00
CA THR A 551 -21.80 -33.33 19.50
C THR A 551 -21.07 -34.50 20.17
N GLU A 552 -21.51 -35.74 19.96
CA GLU A 552 -20.91 -36.93 20.59
C GLU A 552 -19.45 -37.18 20.16
N ASP A 553 -19.06 -36.73 18.97
CA ASP A 553 -17.69 -36.83 18.43
C ASP A 553 -16.93 -35.50 18.44
N GLY A 554 -17.52 -34.48 19.05
CA GLY A 554 -17.03 -33.12 18.93
C GLY A 554 -15.76 -32.85 19.73
N THR A 555 -15.09 -31.77 19.35
CA THR A 555 -13.81 -31.36 19.92
C THR A 555 -13.90 -29.91 20.42
N LEU A 556 -13.31 -29.64 21.59
CA LEU A 556 -13.00 -28.30 22.07
C LEU A 556 -11.54 -27.97 21.78
N VAL A 557 -11.24 -26.79 21.24
CA VAL A 557 -9.88 -26.33 20.93
C VAL A 557 -9.64 -24.93 21.52
N PHE A 558 -8.81 -24.84 22.57
CA PHE A 558 -8.49 -23.57 23.21
C PHE A 558 -7.01 -23.26 23.12
N ALA A 559 -6.67 -22.10 22.54
CA ALA A 559 -5.33 -21.53 22.58
C ALA A 559 -5.26 -20.48 23.67
N ASP A 560 -4.66 -20.82 24.81
CA ASP A 560 -4.79 -20.00 26.02
C ASP A 560 -3.57 -20.04 26.94
N VAL A 561 -3.62 -19.23 27.98
CA VAL A 561 -2.74 -19.30 29.15
C VAL A 561 -3.23 -20.39 30.09
N PHE A 562 -2.31 -21.21 30.59
CA PHE A 562 -2.61 -22.25 31.55
C PHE A 562 -1.55 -22.28 32.64
N GLY A 563 -1.97 -22.57 33.87
CA GLY A 563 -1.08 -22.78 34.98
C GLY A 563 -0.05 -23.87 34.68
N VAL A 564 1.19 -23.67 35.13
CA VAL A 564 2.24 -24.68 35.02
C VAL A 564 2.29 -25.45 36.34
N ASN A 565 2.07 -26.76 36.28
CA ASN A 565 2.16 -27.61 37.46
C ASN A 565 3.56 -27.52 38.09
N GLY A 566 3.61 -27.05 39.34
CA GLY A 566 4.65 -27.30 40.35
C GLY A 566 6.10 -27.12 39.90
N ASP A 567 6.77 -26.12 40.45
CA ASP A 567 8.19 -25.83 40.29
C ASP A 567 9.10 -27.08 40.22
N ARG A 568 9.52 -27.44 39.01
CA ARG A 568 10.81 -28.11 38.82
C ARG A 568 11.89 -27.04 38.91
N LYS A 569 12.31 -26.71 40.14
CA LYS A 569 13.52 -25.93 40.49
C LYS A 569 13.93 -24.90 39.42
N GLY A 570 13.21 -23.77 39.35
CA GLY A 570 13.51 -22.64 38.47
C GLY A 570 12.50 -21.50 38.68
N ALA A 571 12.74 -20.33 38.09
CA ALA A 571 11.78 -19.21 38.14
C ALA A 571 10.40 -19.64 37.60
N SER A 572 9.34 -19.20 38.28
CA SER A 572 7.95 -19.51 37.95
C SER A 572 7.63 -19.12 36.50
N ALA A 573 6.70 -19.80 35.83
CA ALA A 573 6.32 -19.47 34.46
C ALA A 573 5.79 -18.02 34.33
N MET A 574 5.20 -17.50 35.42
CA MET A 574 4.78 -16.10 35.54
C MET A 574 5.97 -15.14 35.56
N GLU A 575 7.02 -15.44 36.31
CA GLU A 575 8.24 -14.60 36.30
C GLU A 575 8.89 -14.59 34.93
N LYS A 576 8.94 -15.73 34.25
CA LYS A 576 9.47 -15.79 32.87
C LYS A 576 8.60 -15.02 31.87
N TRP A 577 7.29 -14.98 32.10
CA TRP A 577 6.38 -14.17 31.31
C TRP A 577 6.57 -12.67 31.59
N ARG A 578 6.74 -12.29 32.86
CA ARG A 578 7.13 -10.94 33.30
C ARG A 578 8.42 -10.48 32.62
N GLU A 579 9.49 -11.28 32.74
CA GLU A 579 10.78 -11.03 32.10
C GLU A 579 10.65 -10.94 30.57
N TRP A 580 9.78 -11.74 29.96
CA TRP A 580 9.51 -11.67 28.53
C TRP A 580 8.88 -10.33 28.15
N MET A 581 7.84 -9.88 28.84
CA MET A 581 7.18 -8.59 28.56
C MET A 581 8.14 -7.41 28.69
N ILE A 582 8.99 -7.40 29.72
CA ILE A 582 10.02 -6.36 29.91
C ILE A 582 11.03 -6.37 28.76
N ARG A 583 11.50 -7.55 28.36
CA ARG A 583 12.37 -7.73 27.18
C ARG A 583 11.66 -7.37 25.88
N TYR A 584 10.34 -7.44 25.87
CA TYR A 584 9.48 -7.05 24.77
C TYR A 584 9.02 -5.60 24.82
N GLY A 585 9.76 -4.76 25.54
CA GLY A 585 9.68 -3.31 25.44
C GLY A 585 8.76 -2.66 26.47
N LEU A 586 7.98 -3.41 27.24
CA LEU A 586 7.20 -2.82 28.32
C LEU A 586 8.10 -2.33 29.47
N GLY A 587 7.67 -1.25 30.12
CA GLY A 587 8.24 -0.79 31.39
C GLY A 587 7.80 -1.69 32.54
N GLU A 588 8.62 -1.80 33.58
CA GLU A 588 8.31 -2.68 34.72
C GLU A 588 6.96 -2.36 35.37
N SER A 589 6.64 -1.08 35.55
CA SER A 589 5.34 -0.65 36.10
C SER A 589 4.15 -1.05 35.23
N GLU A 590 4.30 -1.05 33.90
CA GLU A 590 3.25 -1.46 32.97
C GLU A 590 3.02 -2.97 33.03
N VAL A 591 4.11 -3.73 33.16
CA VAL A 591 4.07 -5.17 33.35
C VAL A 591 3.43 -5.54 34.68
N ASP A 592 3.83 -4.87 35.76
CA ASP A 592 3.29 -5.14 37.10
C ASP A 592 1.79 -4.80 37.16
N ALA A 593 1.36 -3.70 36.53
CA ALA A 593 -0.06 -3.34 36.39
C ALA A 593 -0.85 -4.39 35.59
N TYR A 594 -0.31 -4.89 34.48
CA TYR A 594 -0.94 -5.96 33.71
C TYR A 594 -1.07 -7.25 34.53
N MET A 595 0.01 -7.66 35.21
CA MET A 595 0.04 -8.91 35.98
C MET A 595 -0.93 -8.86 37.17
N ALA A 596 -1.07 -7.69 37.82
CA ALA A 596 -2.00 -7.49 38.92
C ALA A 596 -3.45 -7.33 38.47
N GLY A 597 -3.67 -6.65 37.33
CA GLY A 597 -5.00 -6.34 36.81
C GLY A 597 -5.64 -7.44 35.95
N ASN A 598 -4.90 -8.48 35.57
CA ASN A 598 -5.40 -9.56 34.73
C ASN A 598 -5.29 -10.93 35.44
N THR A 599 -5.93 -11.02 36.60
CA THR A 599 -5.91 -12.21 37.47
C THR A 599 -6.46 -13.45 36.78
N ASP A 600 -7.44 -13.31 35.88
CA ASP A 600 -7.97 -14.41 35.08
C ASP A 600 -6.85 -15.15 34.32
N MET A 601 -5.89 -14.40 33.77
CA MET A 601 -4.76 -14.98 33.05
C MET A 601 -3.61 -15.42 33.98
N THR A 602 -3.30 -14.64 35.02
CA THR A 602 -2.13 -14.89 35.88
C THR A 602 -2.36 -15.98 36.93
N SER A 603 -3.62 -16.25 37.28
CA SER A 603 -4.08 -17.36 38.13
C SER A 603 -4.81 -18.45 37.33
N ALA A 604 -4.50 -18.60 36.04
CA ALA A 604 -5.16 -19.58 35.18
C ALA A 604 -4.94 -21.03 35.62
N ALA A 605 -5.99 -21.86 35.51
CA ALA A 605 -5.96 -23.26 35.92
C ALA A 605 -4.84 -24.07 35.23
N PRO A 606 -4.13 -24.96 35.95
CA PRO A 606 -3.17 -25.85 35.33
C PRO A 606 -3.83 -26.91 34.44
N VAL A 607 -3.15 -27.29 33.36
CA VAL A 607 -3.67 -28.27 32.38
C VAL A 607 -4.00 -29.63 33.00
N SER A 608 -3.32 -30.05 34.08
CA SER A 608 -3.69 -31.31 34.75
C SER A 608 -5.00 -31.25 35.50
N GLN A 609 -5.35 -30.10 36.07
CA GLN A 609 -6.62 -29.90 36.75
C GLN A 609 -7.75 -29.96 35.72
N LEU A 610 -7.59 -29.21 34.62
CA LEU A 610 -8.51 -29.24 33.48
C LEU A 610 -8.68 -30.66 32.92
N ARG A 611 -7.58 -31.41 32.75
CA ARG A 611 -7.63 -32.79 32.26
C ARG A 611 -8.46 -33.71 33.17
N LYS A 612 -8.23 -33.65 34.49
CA LYS A 612 -8.94 -34.48 35.47
C LYS A 612 -10.45 -34.30 35.35
N VAL A 613 -10.90 -33.05 35.27
CA VAL A 613 -12.33 -32.74 35.17
C VAL A 613 -12.87 -33.09 33.77
N ALA A 614 -12.15 -32.72 32.70
CA ALA A 614 -12.55 -33.03 31.33
C ALA A 614 -12.77 -34.54 31.11
N GLU A 615 -11.92 -35.39 31.69
CA GLU A 615 -12.05 -36.86 31.62
C GLU A 615 -13.34 -37.36 32.29
N ALA A 616 -13.79 -36.75 33.39
CA ALA A 616 -15.06 -37.07 34.04
C ALA A 616 -16.28 -36.75 33.15
N HIS A 617 -16.14 -35.80 32.23
CA HIS A 617 -17.15 -35.43 31.24
C HIS A 617 -16.94 -36.10 29.87
N GLY A 618 -16.11 -37.15 29.81
CA GLY A 618 -15.91 -37.96 28.60
C GLY A 618 -14.95 -37.34 27.57
N PHE A 619 -14.15 -36.35 27.95
CA PHE A 619 -13.15 -35.75 27.06
C PHE A 619 -11.73 -36.25 27.33
N LYS A 620 -11.06 -36.69 26.27
CA LYS A 620 -9.62 -36.94 26.25
C LYS A 620 -8.85 -35.66 25.93
N THR A 621 -7.83 -35.37 26.74
CA THR A 621 -7.04 -34.14 26.61
C THR A 621 -5.73 -34.34 25.83
N ARG A 622 -5.50 -33.53 24.78
CA ARG A 622 -4.22 -33.40 24.06
C ARG A 622 -3.67 -31.98 24.24
N VAL A 623 -2.36 -31.85 24.40
CA VAL A 623 -1.71 -30.56 24.67
C VAL A 623 -0.60 -30.32 23.66
N LYS A 624 -0.62 -29.16 23.01
CA LYS A 624 0.45 -28.67 22.15
C LYS A 624 1.09 -27.43 22.78
N VAL A 625 2.42 -27.44 22.89
CA VAL A 625 3.20 -26.29 23.35
C VAL A 625 3.35 -25.29 22.21
N VAL A 626 3.13 -24.01 22.50
CA VAL A 626 3.38 -22.90 21.57
C VAL A 626 4.57 -22.09 22.10
N GLY A 627 5.53 -21.77 21.24
CA GLY A 627 6.73 -21.04 21.62
C GLY A 627 7.60 -21.81 22.64
N ALA A 628 8.04 -21.12 23.70
CA ALA A 628 8.93 -21.70 24.69
C ALA A 628 8.16 -22.54 25.74
N PRO A 629 8.60 -23.78 26.04
CA PRO A 629 7.96 -24.62 27.07
C PRO A 629 7.91 -23.99 28.47
N THR A 630 8.76 -23.00 28.71
CA THR A 630 8.86 -22.29 29.99
C THR A 630 7.82 -21.20 30.19
N LEU A 631 7.09 -20.81 29.15
CA LEU A 631 5.98 -19.85 29.21
C LEU A 631 4.64 -20.59 29.38
N PRO A 632 3.57 -19.95 29.89
CA PRO A 632 2.31 -20.61 30.23
C PRO A 632 1.33 -20.85 29.05
N PHE A 633 1.66 -20.42 27.82
CA PHE A 633 0.74 -20.48 26.68
C PHE A 633 0.72 -21.85 25.98
N ARG A 634 -0.47 -22.43 25.80
CA ARG A 634 -0.67 -23.75 25.16
C ARG A 634 -1.86 -23.74 24.22
N ILE A 635 -1.91 -24.74 23.36
CA ILE A 635 -3.15 -25.15 22.69
C ILE A 635 -3.58 -26.47 23.33
N VAL A 636 -4.77 -26.48 23.92
CA VAL A 636 -5.37 -27.65 24.55
C VAL A 636 -6.57 -28.09 23.73
N VAL A 637 -6.60 -29.39 23.43
CA VAL A 637 -7.66 -30.03 22.66
C VAL A 637 -8.35 -31.03 23.57
N PHE A 638 -9.64 -30.85 23.80
CA PHE A 638 -10.49 -31.78 24.54
C PHE A 638 -11.40 -32.50 23.54
N GLN A 639 -11.18 -33.79 23.35
CA GLN A 639 -11.88 -34.58 22.34
C GLN A 639 -12.76 -35.62 23.02
N LYS A 640 -14.06 -35.69 22.70
CA LYS A 640 -14.92 -36.73 23.29
C LYS A 640 -14.43 -38.13 22.93
N GLU A 641 -14.36 -39.02 23.93
CA GLU A 641 -14.10 -40.43 23.70
C GLU A 641 -15.32 -41.08 23.05
N ARG A 642 -15.08 -41.92 22.02
CA ARG A 642 -16.16 -42.71 21.43
C ARG A 642 -16.69 -43.67 22.50
N ALA A 643 -18.00 -43.66 22.74
CA ALA A 643 -18.64 -44.79 23.40
C ALA A 643 -18.33 -46.04 22.57
N SER A 644 -17.56 -46.95 23.14
CA SER A 644 -17.14 -48.21 22.52
C SER A 644 -18.29 -49.19 22.36
#